data_AF-A0A928E5V4-F1
#
_entry.id   AF-A0A928E5V4-F1
#
_cell.length_a   1.000
_cell.length_b   1.000
_cell.length_c   1.000
_cell.angle_alpha   90.00
_cell.angle_beta   90.00
_cell.angle_gamma   90.00
#
_symmetry.space_group_name_H-M   'P 1'
#
loop_
_entity.id
_entity.type
_entity.pdbx_description
1 polymer ?
#
loop_
_entity_poly.entity_id
_entity_poly.type
_entity_poly.pdbx_seq_one_letter_code
_entity_poly.pdbx_strand_id
1 'polypeptide(L)'
;MKVFVDIHDSRWKKYKIDFEKIVCTQGFPAHKESEVSIILTDDAEIHALNRDWRGKDAPTNVLSFELGDDVLLGDIYISLDTVLREAAQQNKSVADHTAHMVVHGVLHLLGYDHLNDKQAKIMESKEIKILAKLGIKNPYKMDACDACECALGCPGAGLFAFLNKFKIRTDSFWQYALYAVFGGLATFGFAPFNMWWLTILCFMGAYWLTVRANKKIGFWRAFWRVAPFGAMYGVGMFWWVLNSIYVVPELATQYAIWTVPGLIGLALAGMIIFGTPFAILRVVRMKPGARPFFFAAIWVIVLWLREWVFTGFPWNPIANISMPMPMLANSMSLWGALGLTFVIIGFAGAVVELLRLRKRVNLATLMVFVVLGLIGVFAGRENMKRSDSGADLKPQLIRIVQPAISQSQKATHNREMAIKNAEENLGKMLFMGVGDATPDLIVYPETAYPFVVVDGDQMPLGVALGTNVIIGATTYNPSLGLQNSMIVSDENGRILSVYSKSHLVPFGEYRPLGFLPAPANLVPGDGPELISLDIAGRDFVFAPAVCYEVIFSDSLLPDGAGLNPDAIINITNDNWFGKTPGTYQHLDMVRRYAIESGLPIIRANYSGISAFVGADGVVIESMPIGASGHIDGFVWGAHITPYRVIGMNWWFIIILAFATISSVAMSAIDKEN
;
A
#
# COMPACT_ATOMS: atom_id res chain seq x y z
N MET A 1 -16.55 51.00 -39.70
CA MET A 1 -15.82 50.16 -40.66
C MET A 1 -16.80 49.68 -41.71
N LYS A 2 -16.42 49.66 -42.99
CA LYS A 2 -17.19 48.97 -44.03
C LYS A 2 -16.66 47.55 -44.19
N VAL A 3 -17.57 46.60 -44.43
CA VAL A 3 -17.21 45.19 -44.64
C VAL A 3 -17.64 44.78 -46.03
N PHE A 4 -16.71 44.23 -46.80
CA PHE A 4 -16.99 43.58 -48.07
C PHE A 4 -16.86 42.08 -47.86
N VAL A 5 -17.89 41.31 -48.24
CA VAL A 5 -17.88 39.85 -48.09
C VAL A 5 -18.00 39.22 -49.47
N ASP A 6 -17.00 38.43 -49.85
CA ASP A 6 -17.04 37.61 -51.06
C ASP A 6 -17.16 36.12 -50.69
N ILE A 7 -17.99 35.39 -51.43
CA ILE A 7 -18.31 33.99 -51.17
C ILE A 7 -17.85 33.14 -52.35
N HIS A 8 -16.63 32.62 -52.25
CA HIS A 8 -16.06 31.71 -53.25
C HIS A 8 -16.68 30.30 -53.12
N ASP A 9 -17.04 29.89 -51.91
CA ASP A 9 -17.75 28.63 -51.67
C ASP A 9 -19.22 28.86 -51.26
N SER A 10 -20.13 28.48 -52.16
CA SER A 10 -21.59 28.62 -51.95
C SER A 10 -22.13 27.92 -50.70
N ARG A 11 -21.42 26.91 -50.14
CA ARG A 11 -21.80 26.22 -48.90
C ARG A 11 -21.87 27.15 -47.69
N TRP A 12 -21.19 28.31 -47.73
CA TRP A 12 -21.26 29.33 -46.66
C TRP A 12 -22.63 29.97 -46.50
N LYS A 13 -23.43 30.06 -47.56
CA LYS A 13 -24.73 30.76 -47.56
C LYS A 13 -25.72 30.20 -46.53
N LYS A 14 -25.57 28.93 -46.13
CA LYS A 14 -26.48 28.28 -45.17
C LYS A 14 -26.33 28.77 -43.72
N TYR A 15 -25.20 29.39 -43.35
CA TYR A 15 -24.92 29.77 -41.96
C TYR A 15 -25.39 31.18 -41.58
N LYS A 16 -25.80 32.00 -42.56
CA LYS A 16 -26.41 33.34 -42.35
C LYS A 16 -25.67 34.21 -41.31
N ILE A 17 -24.35 34.30 -41.44
CA ILE A 17 -23.47 35.03 -40.51
C ILE A 17 -23.53 36.52 -40.83
N ASP A 18 -23.74 37.35 -39.80
CA ASP A 18 -23.79 38.81 -39.91
C ASP A 18 -22.38 39.41 -39.70
N PHE A 19 -21.60 39.47 -40.78
CA PHE A 19 -20.22 39.97 -40.77
C PHE A 19 -20.14 41.46 -40.46
N GLU A 20 -21.14 42.24 -40.87
CA GLU A 20 -21.20 43.68 -40.58
C GLU A 20 -21.35 43.89 -39.06
N LYS A 21 -22.24 43.14 -38.40
CA LYS A 21 -22.35 43.17 -36.94
C LYS A 21 -21.06 42.76 -36.23
N ILE A 22 -20.36 41.74 -36.73
CA ILE A 22 -19.10 41.27 -36.13
C ILE A 22 -18.04 42.36 -36.19
N VAL A 23 -17.76 42.91 -37.37
CA VAL A 23 -16.70 43.92 -37.56
C VAL A 23 -17.09 45.26 -36.93
N CYS A 24 -18.36 45.68 -36.99
CA CYS A 24 -18.81 46.94 -36.37
C CYS A 24 -18.99 46.85 -34.85
N THR A 25 -18.70 45.71 -34.22
CA THR A 25 -18.74 45.58 -32.77
C THR A 25 -17.71 46.50 -32.11
N GLN A 26 -18.15 47.24 -31.09
CA GLN A 26 -17.26 48.14 -30.35
C GLN A 26 -16.10 47.37 -29.70
N GLY A 27 -14.85 47.72 -30.00
CA GLY A 27 -13.67 47.13 -29.35
C GLY A 27 -12.46 47.01 -30.26
N PHE A 28 -12.66 47.11 -31.57
CA PHE A 28 -11.57 47.29 -32.52
C PHE A 28 -10.99 48.71 -32.44
N PRO A 29 -9.66 48.87 -32.35
CA PRO A 29 -8.99 50.18 -32.41
C PRO A 29 -8.80 50.65 -33.86
N ALA A 30 -9.86 50.64 -34.66
CA ALA A 30 -9.83 51.00 -36.08
C ALA A 30 -10.44 52.40 -36.33
N HIS A 31 -10.07 53.04 -37.43
CA HIS A 31 -10.68 54.30 -37.87
C HIS A 31 -12.16 54.06 -38.27
N LYS A 32 -13.01 55.10 -38.15
CA LYS A 32 -14.45 54.95 -38.46
C LYS A 32 -14.69 54.57 -39.93
N GLU A 33 -13.80 55.04 -40.80
CA GLU A 33 -13.85 54.83 -42.24
C GLU A 33 -13.09 53.59 -42.72
N SER A 34 -12.49 52.78 -41.82
CA SER A 34 -11.71 51.63 -42.28
C SER A 34 -12.56 50.58 -42.99
N GLU A 35 -11.98 49.88 -43.96
CA GLU A 35 -12.60 48.90 -44.82
C GLU A 35 -11.85 47.56 -44.71
N VAL A 36 -12.59 46.46 -44.61
CA VAL A 36 -12.05 45.10 -44.56
C VAL A 36 -12.80 44.20 -45.55
N SER A 37 -12.04 43.35 -46.23
CA SER A 37 -12.57 42.32 -47.12
C SER A 37 -12.52 40.96 -46.43
N ILE A 38 -13.61 40.20 -46.47
CA ILE A 38 -13.71 38.85 -45.91
C ILE A 38 -14.08 37.90 -47.05
N ILE A 39 -13.18 36.99 -47.36
CA ILE A 39 -13.33 35.98 -48.40
C ILE A 39 -13.66 34.64 -47.74
N LEU A 40 -14.83 34.11 -48.06
CA LEU A 40 -15.33 32.84 -47.55
C LEU A 40 -15.08 31.73 -48.57
N THR A 41 -14.14 30.84 -48.25
CA THR A 41 -13.62 29.82 -49.18
C THR A 41 -13.61 28.41 -48.56
N ASP A 42 -12.97 27.44 -49.22
CA ASP A 42 -12.77 26.05 -48.84
C ASP A 42 -11.29 25.75 -48.47
N ASP A 43 -11.02 24.50 -48.10
CA ASP A 43 -9.65 24.07 -47.76
C ASP A 43 -8.69 24.10 -48.95
N ALA A 44 -9.17 23.89 -50.17
CA ALA A 44 -8.30 23.80 -51.35
C ALA A 44 -7.68 25.17 -51.68
N GLU A 45 -8.48 26.23 -51.67
CA GLU A 45 -8.02 27.59 -51.91
C GLU A 45 -7.12 28.09 -50.77
N ILE A 46 -7.53 27.93 -49.50
CA ILE A 46 -6.72 28.40 -48.37
C ILE A 46 -5.41 27.60 -48.20
N HIS A 47 -5.39 26.32 -48.57
CA HIS A 47 -4.17 25.50 -48.55
C HIS A 47 -3.18 25.99 -49.59
N ALA A 48 -3.63 26.30 -50.81
CA ALA A 48 -2.78 26.92 -51.82
C ALA A 48 -2.18 28.24 -51.31
N LEU A 49 -3.00 29.11 -50.72
CA LEU A 49 -2.53 30.37 -50.13
C LEU A 49 -1.55 30.17 -48.96
N ASN A 50 -1.83 29.23 -48.05
CA ASN A 50 -0.97 28.96 -46.90
C ASN A 50 0.39 28.38 -47.33
N ARG A 51 0.40 27.55 -48.39
CA ARG A 51 1.63 27.04 -48.99
C ARG A 51 2.41 28.16 -49.67
N ASP A 52 1.76 28.96 -50.50
CA ASP A 52 2.43 29.94 -51.37
C ASP A 52 2.94 31.16 -50.58
N TRP A 53 2.21 31.58 -49.53
CA TRP A 53 2.57 32.77 -48.73
C TRP A 53 3.25 32.47 -47.40
N ARG A 54 3.03 31.29 -46.79
CA ARG A 54 3.63 30.92 -45.49
C ARG A 54 4.56 29.71 -45.55
N GLY A 55 4.72 29.07 -46.72
CA GLY A 55 5.51 27.85 -46.88
C GLY A 55 4.95 26.65 -46.11
N LYS A 56 3.66 26.69 -45.73
CA LYS A 56 3.01 25.64 -44.94
C LYS A 56 2.08 24.81 -45.81
N ASP A 57 2.50 23.57 -46.10
CA ASP A 57 1.73 22.64 -46.93
C ASP A 57 0.60 21.95 -46.15
N ALA A 58 -0.35 22.74 -45.66
CA ALA A 58 -1.58 22.28 -45.03
C ALA A 58 -2.66 23.40 -45.08
N PRO A 59 -3.97 23.07 -45.05
CA PRO A 59 -5.01 24.07 -44.85
C PRO A 59 -4.92 24.70 -43.45
N THR A 60 -5.43 25.93 -43.32
CA THR A 60 -5.54 26.66 -42.04
C THR A 60 -6.96 27.23 -41.91
N ASN A 61 -7.34 27.65 -40.71
CA ASN A 61 -8.68 28.19 -40.46
C ASN A 61 -8.86 29.61 -41.02
N VAL A 62 -7.87 30.48 -40.81
CA VAL A 62 -7.86 31.87 -41.26
C VAL A 62 -6.48 32.30 -41.74
N LEU A 63 -6.45 33.12 -42.79
CA LEU A 63 -5.29 33.91 -43.22
C LEU A 63 -5.70 35.37 -43.31
N SER A 64 -4.80 36.27 -42.91
CA SER A 64 -5.01 37.71 -42.99
C SER A 64 -3.86 38.35 -43.75
N PHE A 65 -4.20 39.13 -44.77
CA PHE A 65 -3.25 39.84 -45.63
C PHE A 65 -3.41 41.34 -45.35
N GLU A 66 -2.49 41.88 -44.55
CA GLU A 66 -2.47 43.29 -44.19
C GLU A 66 -1.97 44.15 -45.37
N LEU A 67 -2.63 45.30 -45.59
CA LEU A 67 -2.19 46.31 -46.57
C LEU A 67 -1.37 47.45 -45.93
N GLY A 68 -1.36 47.54 -44.59
CA GLY A 68 -0.61 48.55 -43.84
C GLY A 68 -1.18 49.97 -43.91
N ASP A 69 -2.46 50.13 -44.27
CA ASP A 69 -3.17 51.41 -44.37
C ASP A 69 -4.25 51.52 -43.27
N ASP A 70 -4.42 52.71 -42.69
CA ASP A 70 -5.37 52.96 -41.59
C ASP A 70 -6.85 52.90 -42.03
N VAL A 71 -7.10 53.06 -43.33
CA VAL A 71 -8.40 52.98 -43.98
C VAL A 71 -8.57 51.64 -44.69
N LEU A 72 -7.62 51.19 -45.51
CA LEU A 72 -7.71 49.89 -46.19
C LEU A 72 -6.98 48.81 -45.37
N LEU A 73 -7.70 48.07 -44.53
CA LEU A 73 -7.08 47.12 -43.60
C LEU A 73 -6.50 45.88 -44.31
N GLY A 74 -7.23 45.35 -45.30
CA GLY A 74 -6.82 44.20 -46.10
C GLY A 74 -7.83 43.06 -46.12
N ASP A 75 -7.35 41.86 -46.45
CA ASP A 75 -8.17 40.70 -46.78
C ASP A 75 -8.08 39.61 -45.69
N ILE A 76 -9.21 39.00 -45.36
CA ILE A 76 -9.31 37.85 -44.45
C ILE A 76 -9.91 36.67 -45.20
N TYR A 77 -9.14 35.60 -45.38
CA TYR A 77 -9.61 34.34 -45.98
C TYR A 77 -9.97 33.35 -44.88
N ILE A 78 -11.17 32.75 -44.95
CA ILE A 78 -11.65 31.77 -43.98
C ILE A 78 -12.10 30.50 -44.71
N SER A 79 -11.56 29.34 -44.31
CA SER A 79 -11.96 28.05 -44.89
C SER A 79 -13.13 27.42 -44.14
N LEU A 80 -14.16 27.01 -44.89
CA LEU A 80 -15.33 26.34 -44.34
C LEU A 80 -15.00 24.97 -43.76
N ASP A 81 -14.21 24.16 -44.47
CA ASP A 81 -13.94 22.77 -44.08
C ASP A 81 -13.12 22.72 -42.79
N THR A 82 -12.15 23.63 -42.63
CA THR A 82 -11.40 23.76 -41.38
C THR A 82 -12.27 24.32 -40.25
N VAL A 83 -13.07 25.36 -40.50
CA VAL A 83 -14.01 25.90 -39.50
C VAL A 83 -15.00 24.84 -39.03
N LEU A 84 -15.54 24.02 -39.94
CA LEU A 84 -16.45 22.91 -39.61
C LEU A 84 -15.80 21.89 -38.67
N ARG A 85 -14.58 21.45 -39.01
CA ARG A 85 -13.83 20.49 -38.19
C ARG A 85 -13.53 21.05 -36.81
N GLU A 86 -13.05 22.29 -36.74
CA GLU A 86 -12.66 22.93 -35.47
C GLU A 86 -13.87 23.25 -34.60
N ALA A 87 -14.97 23.76 -35.19
CA ALA A 87 -16.20 24.02 -34.47
C ALA A 87 -16.77 22.74 -33.84
N ALA A 88 -16.75 21.62 -34.58
CA ALA A 88 -17.15 20.31 -34.05
C ALA A 88 -16.22 19.82 -32.93
N GLN A 89 -14.90 19.93 -33.09
CA GLN A 89 -13.92 19.54 -32.07
C GLN A 89 -14.04 20.37 -30.78
N GLN A 90 -14.43 21.64 -30.90
CA GLN A 90 -14.52 22.58 -29.78
C GLN A 90 -15.93 22.73 -29.20
N ASN A 91 -16.90 21.95 -29.69
CA ASN A 91 -18.33 22.07 -29.40
C ASN A 91 -18.86 23.52 -29.51
N LYS A 92 -18.53 24.20 -30.60
CA LYS A 92 -18.98 25.56 -30.92
C LYS A 92 -19.92 25.55 -32.12
N SER A 93 -20.83 26.52 -32.19
CA SER A 93 -21.58 26.71 -33.43
C SER A 93 -20.63 27.20 -34.53
N VAL A 94 -20.92 26.84 -35.79
CA VAL A 94 -20.13 27.29 -36.94
C VAL A 94 -20.10 28.82 -37.01
N ALA A 95 -21.22 29.48 -36.68
CA ALA A 95 -21.32 30.93 -36.64
C ALA A 95 -20.39 31.54 -35.56
N ASP A 96 -20.37 30.98 -34.35
CA ASP A 96 -19.53 31.50 -33.26
C ASP A 96 -18.03 31.30 -33.54
N HIS A 97 -17.66 30.13 -34.07
CA HIS A 97 -16.27 29.88 -34.43
C HIS A 97 -15.81 30.75 -35.60
N THR A 98 -16.67 30.98 -36.59
CA THR A 98 -16.38 31.92 -37.69
C THR A 98 -16.25 33.35 -37.17
N ALA A 99 -17.13 33.79 -36.27
CA ALA A 99 -17.02 35.12 -35.67
C ALA A 99 -15.71 35.30 -34.91
N HIS A 100 -15.24 34.25 -34.22
CA HIS A 100 -13.90 34.25 -33.62
C HIS A 100 -12.79 34.41 -34.67
N MET A 101 -12.84 33.69 -35.78
CA MET A 101 -11.85 33.84 -36.87
C MET A 101 -11.85 35.23 -37.51
N VAL A 102 -13.03 35.84 -37.68
CA VAL A 102 -13.14 37.22 -38.17
C VAL A 102 -12.53 38.21 -37.18
N VAL A 103 -12.86 38.10 -35.89
CA VAL A 103 -12.29 38.98 -34.85
C VAL A 103 -10.77 38.83 -34.79
N HIS A 104 -10.28 37.60 -34.85
CA HIS A 104 -8.85 37.27 -34.87
C HIS A 104 -8.15 37.89 -36.09
N GLY A 105 -8.72 37.70 -37.28
CA GLY A 105 -8.16 38.24 -38.52
C GLY A 105 -8.15 39.76 -38.56
N VAL A 106 -9.22 40.43 -38.13
CA VAL A 106 -9.26 41.90 -38.06
C VAL A 106 -8.23 42.45 -37.07
N LEU A 107 -7.97 41.76 -35.95
CA LEU A 107 -6.92 42.17 -35.01
C LEU A 107 -5.53 42.03 -35.62
N HIS A 108 -5.26 40.99 -36.42
CA HIS A 108 -4.03 40.88 -37.20
C HIS A 108 -3.88 42.03 -38.19
N LEU A 109 -4.94 42.37 -38.95
CA LEU A 109 -4.90 43.52 -39.88
C LEU A 109 -4.66 44.87 -39.16
N LEU A 110 -4.98 44.96 -37.87
CA LEU A 110 -4.72 46.14 -37.03
C LEU A 110 -3.37 46.07 -36.29
N GLY A 111 -2.48 45.15 -36.70
CA GLY A 111 -1.12 45.02 -36.17
C GLY A 111 -1.00 44.29 -34.83
N TYR A 112 -2.04 43.59 -34.38
CA TYR A 112 -1.96 42.72 -33.20
C TYR A 112 -1.53 41.31 -33.61
N ASP A 113 -0.33 40.93 -33.18
CA ASP A 113 0.21 39.58 -33.43
C ASP A 113 0.25 38.76 -32.13
N HIS A 114 0.64 37.50 -32.24
CA HIS A 114 0.85 36.53 -31.17
C HIS A 114 2.18 35.76 -31.34
N LEU A 115 3.22 36.37 -31.91
CA LEU A 115 4.56 35.75 -32.06
C LEU A 115 5.22 35.38 -30.73
N ASN A 116 4.83 36.04 -29.63
CA ASN A 116 5.27 35.72 -28.28
C ASN A 116 4.13 35.83 -27.26
N ASP A 117 4.32 35.20 -26.08
CA ASP A 117 3.33 35.13 -25.00
C ASP A 117 2.80 36.49 -24.53
N LYS A 118 3.59 37.57 -24.64
CA LYS A 118 3.16 38.91 -24.23
C LYS A 118 2.19 39.51 -25.25
N GLN A 119 2.51 39.38 -26.54
CA GLN A 119 1.65 39.83 -27.64
C GLN A 119 0.36 39.00 -27.69
N ALA A 120 0.47 37.67 -27.54
CA ALA A 120 -0.67 36.76 -27.48
C ALA A 120 -1.68 37.19 -26.39
N LYS A 121 -1.23 37.43 -25.16
CA LYS A 121 -2.12 37.88 -24.06
C LYS A 121 -2.84 39.20 -24.33
N ILE A 122 -2.20 40.13 -25.05
CA ILE A 122 -2.81 41.41 -25.40
C ILE A 122 -3.92 41.19 -26.45
N MET A 123 -3.64 40.38 -27.46
CA MET A 123 -4.59 40.02 -28.52
C MET A 123 -5.77 39.22 -27.96
N GLU A 124 -5.50 38.14 -27.21
CA GLU A 124 -6.52 37.30 -26.55
C GLU A 124 -7.45 38.14 -25.66
N SER A 125 -6.91 39.11 -24.91
CA SER A 125 -7.72 39.99 -24.05
C SER A 125 -8.71 40.85 -24.86
N LYS A 126 -8.33 41.27 -26.07
CA LYS A 126 -9.19 42.05 -26.96
C LYS A 126 -10.26 41.17 -27.59
N GLU A 127 -9.89 40.01 -28.07
CA GLU A 127 -10.82 39.02 -28.63
C GLU A 127 -11.91 38.65 -27.63
N ILE A 128 -11.53 38.34 -26.37
CA ILE A 128 -12.49 38.02 -25.30
C ILE A 128 -13.48 39.17 -25.10
N LYS A 129 -13.01 40.42 -25.12
CA LYS A 129 -13.87 41.60 -24.92
C LYS A 129 -14.81 41.83 -26.10
N ILE A 130 -14.35 41.61 -27.33
CA ILE A 130 -15.16 41.80 -28.55
C ILE A 130 -16.21 40.67 -28.66
N LEU A 131 -15.79 39.41 -28.49
CA LEU A 131 -16.69 38.25 -28.53
C LEU A 131 -17.75 38.29 -27.44
N ALA A 132 -17.41 38.74 -26.23
CA ALA A 132 -18.39 38.90 -25.15
C ALA A 132 -19.51 39.90 -25.51
N LYS A 133 -19.21 40.96 -26.28
CA LYS A 133 -20.23 41.92 -26.76
C LYS A 133 -21.12 41.34 -27.86
N LEU A 134 -20.63 40.35 -28.60
CA LEU A 134 -21.40 39.57 -29.56
C LEU A 134 -22.25 38.48 -28.90
N GLY A 135 -22.16 38.31 -27.57
CA GLY A 135 -22.82 37.23 -26.84
C GLY A 135 -22.10 35.88 -26.97
N ILE A 136 -20.87 35.87 -27.49
CA ILE A 136 -20.08 34.67 -27.73
C ILE A 136 -19.20 34.38 -26.51
N LYS A 137 -19.19 33.11 -26.09
CA LYS A 137 -18.40 32.65 -24.94
C LYS A 137 -16.89 32.82 -25.19
N ASN A 138 -16.13 32.95 -24.10
CA ASN A 138 -14.68 33.11 -24.16
C ASN A 138 -14.02 31.88 -24.84
N PRO A 139 -13.36 32.06 -26.00
CA PRO A 139 -12.82 30.93 -26.77
C PRO A 139 -11.62 30.24 -26.11
N TYR A 140 -11.01 30.88 -25.10
CA TYR A 140 -9.84 30.43 -24.34
C TYR A 140 -10.20 29.76 -23.00
N LYS A 141 -11.48 29.79 -22.60
CA LYS A 141 -11.98 29.00 -21.46
C LYS A 141 -12.62 27.73 -22.00
N MET A 142 -12.08 26.56 -21.62
CA MET A 142 -12.81 25.32 -21.82
C MET A 142 -14.04 25.32 -20.89
N ASP A 143 -15.23 25.24 -21.47
CA ASP A 143 -16.47 25.04 -20.73
C ASP A 143 -16.36 23.73 -19.91
N ALA A 144 -16.72 23.80 -18.63
CA ALA A 144 -16.64 22.70 -17.67
C ALA A 144 -17.77 21.65 -17.82
N CYS A 145 -18.53 21.70 -18.92
CA CYS A 145 -19.48 20.72 -19.43
C CYS A 145 -19.28 20.85 -20.94
N ASP A 146 -18.44 20.04 -21.58
CA ASP A 146 -18.87 18.80 -22.27
C ASP A 146 -17.73 17.76 -22.32
N ALA A 147 -16.76 17.87 -21.43
CA ALA A 147 -15.69 16.87 -21.26
C ALA A 147 -16.17 15.52 -20.69
N CYS A 148 -17.49 15.33 -20.55
CA CYS A 148 -18.07 14.14 -19.92
C CYS A 148 -18.15 12.92 -20.87
N GLU A 149 -18.18 13.08 -22.20
CA GLU A 149 -18.44 11.93 -23.08
C GLU A 149 -17.21 11.33 -23.80
N CYS A 150 -16.10 12.06 -23.98
CA CYS A 150 -14.88 11.48 -24.58
C CYS A 150 -13.78 11.09 -23.56
N ALA A 151 -13.92 11.48 -22.29
CA ALA A 151 -12.96 11.12 -21.23
C ALA A 151 -13.31 9.79 -20.52
N LEU A 152 -14.44 9.18 -20.85
CA LEU A 152 -14.89 7.89 -20.31
C LEU A 152 -14.15 6.67 -20.87
N GLY A 153 -13.21 6.86 -21.82
CA GLY A 153 -12.43 5.76 -22.40
C GLY A 153 -11.12 5.42 -21.69
N CYS A 154 -10.64 6.22 -20.72
CA CYS A 154 -9.33 5.98 -20.10
C CYS A 154 -9.36 6.25 -18.59
N PRO A 155 -9.31 5.21 -17.73
CA PRO A 155 -9.27 5.40 -16.29
C PRO A 155 -8.00 6.15 -15.89
N GLY A 156 -8.14 7.39 -15.42
CA GLY A 156 -7.06 8.15 -14.74
C GLY A 156 -6.63 9.46 -15.40
N ALA A 157 -6.91 9.73 -16.67
CA ALA A 157 -6.41 10.94 -17.34
C ALA A 157 -6.95 12.25 -16.73
N GLY A 158 -8.21 12.26 -16.30
CA GLY A 158 -8.86 13.43 -15.67
C GLY A 158 -8.32 13.77 -14.28
N LEU A 159 -7.99 12.76 -13.46
CA LEU A 159 -7.50 12.95 -12.10
C LEU A 159 -6.09 13.57 -12.10
N PHE A 160 -5.21 13.15 -13.00
CA PHE A 160 -3.83 13.67 -13.06
C PHE A 160 -3.74 15.06 -13.69
N ALA A 161 -4.58 15.38 -14.68
CA ALA A 161 -4.70 16.75 -15.19
C ALA A 161 -5.23 17.71 -14.10
N PHE A 162 -6.18 17.24 -13.29
CA PHE A 162 -6.67 17.95 -12.11
C PHE A 162 -5.58 18.13 -11.03
N LEU A 163 -4.82 17.09 -10.68
CA LEU A 163 -3.71 17.18 -9.72
C LEU A 163 -2.54 18.05 -10.22
N ASN A 164 -2.29 18.12 -11.53
CA ASN A 164 -1.28 19.01 -12.11
C ASN A 164 -1.70 20.49 -12.11
N LYS A 165 -3.02 20.79 -12.11
CA LYS A 165 -3.54 22.16 -11.93
C LYS A 165 -3.27 22.71 -10.53
N PHE A 166 -3.14 21.86 -9.52
CA PHE A 166 -2.64 22.28 -8.20
C PHE A 166 -1.15 22.60 -8.29
N LYS A 167 -0.84 23.89 -8.46
CA LYS A 167 0.51 24.46 -8.28
C LYS A 167 0.90 24.45 -6.80
N ILE A 168 1.02 23.26 -6.20
CA ILE A 168 1.63 23.13 -4.88
C ILE A 168 3.10 23.50 -5.04
N ARG A 169 3.50 24.63 -4.47
CA ARG A 169 4.92 25.04 -4.45
C ARG A 169 5.73 23.95 -3.78
N THR A 170 6.85 23.58 -4.41
CA THR A 170 7.87 22.73 -3.80
C THR A 170 8.30 23.39 -2.49
N ASP A 171 8.17 22.68 -1.36
CA ASP A 171 8.50 23.17 0.00
C ASP A 171 7.43 24.06 0.66
N SER A 172 6.17 24.00 0.22
CA SER A 172 5.04 24.61 0.94
C SER A 172 4.55 23.73 2.10
N PHE A 173 3.96 24.35 3.14
CA PHE A 173 3.27 23.65 4.24
C PHE A 173 2.34 22.53 3.75
N TRP A 174 1.59 22.79 2.67
CA TRP A 174 0.68 21.83 2.04
C TRP A 174 1.35 20.55 1.56
N GLN A 175 2.62 20.61 1.15
CA GLN A 175 3.36 19.41 0.77
C GLN A 175 3.65 18.51 1.98
N TYR A 176 4.06 19.09 3.11
CA TYR A 176 4.28 18.35 4.35
C TYR A 176 2.96 17.73 4.85
N ALA A 177 1.86 18.50 4.78
CA ALA A 177 0.53 18.02 5.13
C ALA A 177 0.09 16.85 4.23
N LEU A 178 0.34 16.91 2.92
CA LEU A 178 0.01 15.79 2.02
C LEU A 178 0.83 14.54 2.32
N TYR A 179 2.13 14.67 2.61
CA TYR A 179 2.94 13.52 3.05
C TYR A 179 2.37 12.90 4.33
N ALA A 180 2.00 13.72 5.31
CA ALA A 180 1.38 13.25 6.55
C ALA A 180 0.06 12.51 6.28
N VAL A 181 -0.82 13.07 5.44
CA VAL A 181 -2.09 12.44 5.05
C VAL A 181 -1.86 11.12 4.33
N PHE A 182 -0.95 11.07 3.35
CA PHE A 182 -0.63 9.81 2.67
C PHE A 182 -0.03 8.77 3.63
N GLY A 183 0.82 9.18 4.56
CA GLY A 183 1.39 8.28 5.57
C GLY A 183 0.32 7.68 6.47
N GLY A 184 -0.59 8.51 7.00
CA GLY A 184 -1.67 8.06 7.87
C GLY A 184 -2.72 7.20 7.14
N LEU A 185 -3.13 7.59 5.93
CA LEU A 185 -4.11 6.82 5.15
C LEU A 185 -3.55 5.51 4.62
N ALA A 186 -2.23 5.42 4.39
CA ALA A 186 -1.60 4.20 3.91
C ALA A 186 -1.68 3.03 4.91
N THR A 187 -2.01 3.27 6.18
CA THR A 187 -2.15 2.20 7.18
C THR A 187 -3.49 1.45 7.08
N PHE A 188 -4.48 2.02 6.39
CA PHE A 188 -5.80 1.40 6.20
C PHE A 188 -5.80 0.22 5.21
N GLY A 189 -4.70 -0.03 4.49
CA GLY A 189 -4.58 -1.23 3.67
C GLY A 189 -4.39 -2.52 4.46
N PHE A 190 -4.05 -2.41 5.74
CA PHE A 190 -3.82 -3.54 6.62
C PHE A 190 -5.09 -3.89 7.40
N ALA A 191 -5.11 -5.08 7.99
CA ALA A 191 -6.15 -5.47 8.92
C ALA A 191 -6.33 -4.42 10.04
N PRO A 192 -7.57 -4.17 10.49
CA PRO A 192 -8.82 -4.83 10.08
C PRO A 192 -9.50 -4.22 8.83
N PHE A 193 -8.95 -3.12 8.29
CA PHE A 193 -9.64 -2.32 7.28
C PHE A 193 -9.49 -2.88 5.86
N ASN A 194 -8.35 -3.49 5.54
CA ASN A 194 -8.12 -4.22 4.30
C ASN A 194 -8.34 -3.38 3.01
N MET A 195 -8.20 -2.06 3.08
CA MET A 195 -8.31 -1.14 1.95
C MET A 195 -7.00 -1.07 1.15
N TRP A 196 -6.53 -2.21 0.63
CA TRP A 196 -5.21 -2.38 0.00
C TRP A 196 -4.90 -1.32 -1.08
N TRP A 197 -5.92 -0.94 -1.85
CA TRP A 197 -5.83 0.06 -2.91
C TRP A 197 -5.45 1.43 -2.36
N LEU A 198 -5.90 1.78 -1.15
CA LEU A 198 -5.62 3.07 -0.52
C LEU A 198 -4.14 3.20 -0.17
N THR A 199 -3.51 2.13 0.33
CA THR A 199 -2.06 2.10 0.56
C THR A 199 -1.30 2.32 -0.74
N ILE A 200 -1.64 1.60 -1.81
CA ILE A 200 -0.97 1.76 -3.11
C ILE A 200 -1.12 3.20 -3.62
N LEU A 201 -2.32 3.79 -3.57
CA LEU A 201 -2.55 5.18 -3.99
C LEU A 201 -1.75 6.19 -3.16
N CYS A 202 -1.67 6.00 -1.84
CA CYS A 202 -0.90 6.87 -0.95
C CYS A 202 0.61 6.79 -1.24
N PHE A 203 1.14 5.59 -1.48
CA PHE A 203 2.53 5.40 -1.88
C PHE A 203 2.81 6.01 -3.26
N MET A 204 1.89 5.85 -4.23
CA MET A 204 1.98 6.50 -5.54
C MET A 204 1.97 8.03 -5.41
N GLY A 205 1.09 8.59 -4.57
CA GLY A 205 1.01 10.03 -4.31
C GLY A 205 2.29 10.57 -3.66
N ALA A 206 2.78 9.91 -2.62
CA ALA A 206 4.03 10.26 -1.96
C ALA A 206 5.24 10.12 -2.89
N TYR A 207 5.29 9.06 -3.71
CA TYR A 207 6.32 8.87 -4.73
C TYR A 207 6.28 10.03 -5.73
N TRP A 208 5.12 10.34 -6.32
CA TRP A 208 4.93 11.42 -7.27
C TRP A 208 5.39 12.78 -6.72
N LEU A 209 5.02 13.11 -5.49
CA LEU A 209 5.46 14.33 -4.80
C LEU A 209 6.99 14.40 -4.63
N THR A 210 7.62 13.25 -4.42
CA THR A 210 9.06 13.11 -4.22
C THR A 210 9.80 13.34 -5.53
N VAL A 211 9.36 12.72 -6.63
CA VAL A 211 10.04 12.78 -7.92
C VAL A 211 9.72 14.03 -8.75
N ARG A 212 8.64 14.79 -8.45
CA ARG A 212 8.25 16.04 -9.14
C ARG A 212 9.16 17.23 -8.81
N ALA A 213 9.92 17.19 -7.72
CA ALA A 213 10.71 18.33 -7.27
C ALA A 213 11.98 18.54 -8.12
N ASN A 214 12.07 19.68 -8.81
CA ASN A 214 13.15 19.95 -9.78
C ASN A 214 14.46 20.48 -9.16
N LYS A 215 14.44 21.04 -7.95
CA LYS A 215 15.63 21.64 -7.32
C LYS A 215 16.55 20.57 -6.73
N LYS A 216 17.88 20.67 -6.88
CA LYS A 216 18.78 19.80 -6.10
C LYS A 216 18.64 20.15 -4.61
N ILE A 217 18.49 19.14 -3.77
CA ILE A 217 18.46 19.29 -2.31
C ILE A 217 19.36 18.22 -1.68
N GLY A 218 19.99 18.54 -0.54
CA GLY A 218 20.76 17.57 0.23
C GLY A 218 19.87 16.57 0.97
N PHE A 219 20.47 15.49 1.47
CA PHE A 219 19.77 14.41 2.15
C PHE A 219 18.90 14.86 3.31
N TRP A 220 19.43 15.66 4.23
CA TRP A 220 18.65 16.12 5.39
C TRP A 220 17.42 16.95 5.03
N ARG A 221 17.52 17.78 3.98
CA ARG A 221 16.34 18.51 3.47
C ARG A 221 15.32 17.57 2.82
N ALA A 222 15.79 16.57 2.08
CA ALA A 222 14.91 15.54 1.52
C ALA A 222 14.22 14.72 2.61
N PHE A 223 14.96 14.33 3.64
CA PHE A 223 14.49 13.60 4.81
C PHE A 223 13.40 14.35 5.55
N TRP A 224 13.66 15.58 5.99
CA TRP A 224 12.65 16.38 6.71
C TRP A 224 11.40 16.68 5.89
N ARG A 225 11.52 16.70 4.55
CA ARG A 225 10.39 16.87 3.65
C ARG A 225 9.45 15.66 3.60
N VAL A 226 10.00 14.45 3.72
CA VAL A 226 9.22 13.19 3.67
C VAL A 226 8.98 12.60 5.06
N ALA A 227 9.65 13.10 6.10
CA ALA A 227 9.48 12.69 7.48
C ALA A 227 8.00 12.66 7.94
N PRO A 228 7.13 13.63 7.59
CA PRO A 228 5.72 13.54 7.98
C PRO A 228 4.99 12.29 7.47
N PHE A 229 5.35 11.78 6.28
CA PHE A 229 4.81 10.50 5.78
C PHE A 229 5.20 9.37 6.72
N GLY A 230 6.50 9.24 7.01
CA GLY A 230 6.99 8.17 7.87
C GLY A 230 6.46 8.27 9.29
N ALA A 231 6.34 9.49 9.83
CA ALA A 231 5.79 9.74 11.16
C ALA A 231 4.35 9.24 11.29
N MET A 232 3.48 9.68 10.38
CA MET A 232 2.06 9.30 10.43
C MET A 232 1.85 7.85 10.07
N TYR A 233 2.67 7.28 9.19
CA TYR A 233 2.65 5.84 8.92
C TYR A 233 3.04 5.04 10.16
N GLY A 234 4.12 5.42 10.86
CA GLY A 234 4.57 4.75 12.08
C GLY A 234 3.56 4.83 13.21
N VAL A 235 3.02 6.02 13.49
CA VAL A 235 1.98 6.20 14.52
C VAL A 235 0.70 5.45 14.13
N GLY A 236 0.22 5.65 12.89
CA GLY A 236 -1.01 5.01 12.42
C GLY A 236 -0.93 3.48 12.42
N MET A 237 0.27 2.92 12.17
CA MET A 237 0.48 1.47 12.15
C MET A 237 0.60 0.88 13.55
N PHE A 238 1.22 1.58 14.51
CA PHE A 238 1.70 0.98 15.76
C PHE A 238 1.18 1.62 17.04
N TRP A 239 0.31 2.63 16.98
CA TRP A 239 -0.24 3.27 18.20
C TRP A 239 -0.87 2.28 19.18
N TRP A 240 -1.44 1.18 18.67
CA TRP A 240 -2.10 0.15 19.46
C TRP A 240 -1.14 -0.59 20.39
N VAL A 241 0.18 -0.54 20.16
CA VAL A 241 1.17 -1.11 21.09
C VAL A 241 1.05 -0.47 22.48
N LEU A 242 0.69 0.82 22.53
CA LEU A 242 0.48 1.55 23.78
C LEU A 242 -0.78 1.10 24.54
N ASN A 243 -1.68 0.35 23.90
CA ASN A 243 -2.82 -0.24 24.60
C ASN A 243 -2.37 -1.19 25.72
N SER A 244 -1.22 -1.85 25.57
CA SER A 244 -0.64 -2.76 26.57
C SER A 244 -0.46 -2.10 27.96
N ILE A 245 -0.22 -0.79 28.01
CA ILE A 245 -0.12 0.00 29.24
C ILE A 245 -1.44 0.02 30.01
N TYR A 246 -2.57 -0.04 29.30
CA TYR A 246 -3.90 0.19 29.86
C TYR A 246 -4.71 -1.09 30.12
N VAL A 247 -4.17 -2.27 29.78
CA VAL A 247 -4.87 -3.56 29.95
C VAL A 247 -5.01 -3.93 31.42
N VAL A 248 -4.07 -3.48 32.26
CA VAL A 248 -4.03 -3.75 33.70
C VAL A 248 -4.04 -2.41 34.46
N PRO A 249 -4.95 -2.18 35.43
CA PRO A 249 -5.04 -0.91 36.17
C PRO A 249 -3.72 -0.47 36.82
N GLU A 250 -2.96 -1.41 37.34
CA GLU A 250 -1.66 -1.19 37.95
C GLU A 250 -0.64 -0.67 36.93
N LEU A 251 -0.59 -1.27 35.72
CA LEU A 251 0.27 -0.81 34.64
C LEU A 251 -0.15 0.58 34.17
N ALA A 252 -1.45 0.85 34.08
CA ALA A 252 -1.95 2.17 33.69
C ALA A 252 -1.49 3.25 34.69
N THR A 253 -1.61 2.96 35.98
CA THR A 253 -1.21 3.88 37.05
C THR A 253 0.29 4.16 37.02
N GLN A 254 1.12 3.13 36.78
CA GLN A 254 2.58 3.26 36.79
C GLN A 254 3.16 3.84 35.49
N TYR A 255 2.56 3.51 34.34
CA TYR A 255 3.18 3.73 33.04
C TYR A 255 2.41 4.66 32.09
N ALA A 256 1.23 5.18 32.45
CA ALA A 256 0.49 6.12 31.58
C ALA A 256 1.27 7.39 31.20
N ILE A 257 2.24 7.82 32.01
CA ILE A 257 3.13 8.95 31.68
C ILE A 257 3.95 8.69 30.41
N TRP A 258 4.19 7.42 30.04
CA TRP A 258 4.95 7.01 28.86
C TRP A 258 4.14 7.01 27.56
N THR A 259 2.83 7.24 27.60
CA THR A 259 1.99 7.20 26.38
C THR A 259 2.38 8.28 25.38
N VAL A 260 2.55 9.54 25.82
CA VAL A 260 2.96 10.63 24.92
C VAL A 260 4.40 10.44 24.41
N PRO A 261 5.40 10.16 25.27
CA PRO A 261 6.75 9.79 24.81
C PRO A 261 6.74 8.60 23.85
N GLY A 262 5.91 7.59 24.08
CA GLY A 262 5.74 6.43 23.22
C GLY A 262 5.22 6.81 21.83
N LEU A 263 4.19 7.65 21.74
CA LEU A 263 3.68 8.17 20.45
C LEU A 263 4.75 8.97 19.70
N ILE A 264 5.53 9.81 20.41
CA ILE A 264 6.64 10.55 19.82
C ILE A 264 7.72 9.57 19.31
N GLY A 265 8.05 8.54 20.11
CA GLY A 265 8.99 7.49 19.73
C GLY A 265 8.56 6.75 18.45
N LEU A 266 7.28 6.35 18.37
CA LEU A 266 6.70 5.73 17.18
C LEU A 266 6.75 6.66 15.96
N ALA A 267 6.47 7.95 16.13
CA ALA A 267 6.60 8.94 15.07
C ALA A 267 8.05 9.07 14.59
N LEU A 268 9.01 9.21 15.51
CA LEU A 268 10.43 9.34 15.17
C LEU A 268 10.98 8.07 14.48
N ALA A 269 10.66 6.89 15.01
CA ALA A 269 11.02 5.63 14.38
C ALA A 269 10.40 5.52 12.98
N GLY A 270 9.13 5.90 12.84
CA GLY A 270 8.44 5.93 11.56
C GLY A 270 9.08 6.89 10.55
N MET A 271 9.47 8.10 10.98
CA MET A 271 10.20 9.07 10.15
C MET A 271 11.48 8.46 9.58
N ILE A 272 12.25 7.77 10.42
CA ILE A 272 13.52 7.15 10.05
C ILE A 272 13.28 5.96 9.11
N ILE A 273 12.45 5.00 9.51
CA ILE A 273 12.26 3.76 8.77
C ILE A 273 11.53 4.03 7.44
N PHE A 274 10.35 4.66 7.49
CA PHE A 274 9.48 4.77 6.32
C PHE A 274 9.67 6.06 5.52
N GLY A 275 10.33 7.07 6.08
CA GLY A 275 10.73 8.29 5.36
C GLY A 275 12.02 8.12 4.55
N THR A 276 12.98 7.33 5.05
CA THR A 276 14.31 7.16 4.42
C THR A 276 14.26 6.66 2.98
N PRO A 277 13.43 5.68 2.58
CA PRO A 277 13.33 5.26 1.18
C PRO A 277 13.00 6.40 0.21
N PHE A 278 12.07 7.29 0.59
CA PHE A 278 11.73 8.46 -0.22
C PHE A 278 12.86 9.50 -0.20
N ALA A 279 13.53 9.69 0.93
CA ALA A 279 14.67 10.61 1.04
C ALA A 279 15.85 10.16 0.15
N ILE A 280 16.16 8.86 0.13
CA ILE A 280 17.21 8.29 -0.72
C ILE A 280 16.82 8.41 -2.19
N LEU A 281 15.59 8.01 -2.57
CA LEU A 281 15.07 8.18 -3.94
C LEU A 281 15.20 9.63 -4.42
N ARG A 282 15.02 10.59 -3.50
CA ARG A 282 15.05 12.01 -3.82
C ARG A 282 16.45 12.53 -4.14
N VAL A 283 17.47 12.00 -3.48
CA VAL A 283 18.86 12.47 -3.56
C VAL A 283 19.63 11.71 -4.64
N VAL A 284 19.39 10.41 -4.77
CA VAL A 284 20.08 9.56 -5.73
C VAL A 284 19.46 9.76 -7.12
N ARG A 285 20.30 10.21 -8.06
CA ARG A 285 19.87 10.48 -9.43
C ARG A 285 19.84 9.21 -10.25
N MET A 286 18.68 8.57 -10.28
CA MET A 286 18.36 7.52 -11.24
C MET A 286 17.54 8.07 -12.40
N LYS A 287 17.68 7.43 -13.56
CA LYS A 287 16.83 7.69 -14.72
C LYS A 287 15.39 7.19 -14.46
N PRO A 288 14.36 7.79 -15.08
CA PRO A 288 12.98 7.44 -14.80
C PRO A 288 12.65 5.96 -14.94
N GLY A 289 13.16 5.27 -15.97
CA GLY A 289 12.92 3.82 -16.13
C GLY A 289 13.56 2.96 -15.02
N ALA A 290 14.64 3.43 -14.40
CA ALA A 290 15.39 2.70 -13.37
C ALA A 290 14.90 2.98 -11.94
N ARG A 291 14.28 4.14 -11.69
CA ARG A 291 13.84 4.54 -10.34
C ARG A 291 12.92 3.55 -9.64
N PRO A 292 11.93 2.91 -10.30
CA PRO A 292 11.03 1.99 -9.61
C PRO A 292 11.76 0.78 -9.00
N PHE A 293 12.71 0.18 -9.73
CA PHE A 293 13.55 -0.90 -9.22
C PHE A 293 14.41 -0.46 -8.04
N PHE A 294 15.05 0.69 -8.17
CA PHE A 294 15.88 1.25 -7.10
C PHE A 294 15.05 1.56 -5.84
N PHE A 295 13.88 2.18 -6.00
CA PHE A 295 12.99 2.51 -4.89
C PHE A 295 12.51 1.24 -4.18
N ALA A 296 12.03 0.25 -4.92
CA ALA A 296 11.62 -1.04 -4.37
C ALA A 296 12.76 -1.76 -3.63
N ALA A 297 13.99 -1.73 -4.16
CA ALA A 297 15.16 -2.31 -3.50
C ALA A 297 15.47 -1.63 -2.16
N ILE A 298 15.37 -0.31 -2.06
CA ILE A 298 15.59 0.40 -0.79
C ILE A 298 14.52 0.01 0.25
N TRP A 299 13.26 -0.15 -0.17
CA TRP A 299 12.20 -0.64 0.71
C TRP A 299 12.52 -2.03 1.25
N VAL A 300 12.97 -2.93 0.38
CA VAL A 300 13.40 -4.29 0.78
C VAL A 300 14.56 -4.22 1.79
N ILE A 301 15.58 -3.38 1.56
CA ILE A 301 16.69 -3.20 2.50
C ILE A 301 16.20 -2.71 3.85
N VAL A 302 15.34 -1.69 3.87
CA VAL A 302 14.80 -1.14 5.12
C VAL A 302 13.98 -2.18 5.89
N LEU A 303 13.15 -2.97 5.20
CA LEU A 303 12.35 -4.01 5.84
C LEU A 303 13.20 -5.19 6.32
N TRP A 304 14.20 -5.60 5.53
CA TRP A 304 15.16 -6.63 5.93
C TRP A 304 15.96 -6.21 7.17
N LEU A 305 16.45 -4.97 7.24
CA LEU A 305 17.09 -4.43 8.44
C LEU A 305 16.16 -4.45 9.66
N ARG A 306 14.87 -4.16 9.45
CA ARG A 306 13.86 -4.15 10.51
C ARG A 306 13.59 -5.55 11.09
N GLU A 307 13.96 -6.63 10.40
CA GLU A 307 13.78 -8.00 10.91
C GLU A 307 14.73 -8.37 12.06
N TRP A 308 15.88 -7.69 12.20
CA TRP A 308 16.91 -8.10 13.17
C TRP A 308 17.57 -6.96 13.95
N VAL A 309 17.53 -5.71 13.46
CA VAL A 309 18.06 -4.56 14.19
C VAL A 309 17.25 -4.34 15.48
N PHE A 310 17.94 -4.18 16.62
CA PHE A 310 17.35 -4.07 17.96
C PHE A 310 16.37 -5.20 18.30
N THR A 311 16.78 -6.46 18.09
CA THR A 311 15.98 -7.70 18.25
C THR A 311 14.89 -7.94 17.22
N GLY A 312 14.68 -6.99 16.31
CA GLY A 312 13.77 -7.16 15.18
C GLY A 312 12.31 -6.85 15.50
N PHE A 313 11.63 -6.28 14.51
CA PHE A 313 10.19 -6.04 14.54
C PHE A 313 9.61 -6.12 13.12
N PRO A 314 9.46 -7.33 12.54
CA PRO A 314 9.01 -7.52 11.17
C PRO A 314 7.49 -7.33 10.99
N TRP A 315 6.83 -6.53 11.84
CA TRP A 315 5.38 -6.34 11.85
C TRP A 315 4.86 -5.64 10.59
N ASN A 316 3.89 -6.25 9.89
CA ASN A 316 3.24 -5.72 8.69
C ASN A 316 4.23 -5.20 7.63
N PRO A 317 4.97 -6.08 6.95
CA PRO A 317 5.59 -5.70 5.68
C PRO A 317 4.51 -5.27 4.68
N ILE A 318 4.86 -4.46 3.69
CA ILE A 318 3.87 -3.92 2.73
C ILE A 318 3.10 -5.03 2.01
N ALA A 319 3.73 -6.20 1.79
CA ALA A 319 3.09 -7.39 1.25
C ALA A 319 1.78 -7.78 1.96
N ASN A 320 1.62 -7.53 3.26
CA ASN A 320 0.41 -7.90 4.01
C ASN A 320 -0.86 -7.19 3.54
N ILE A 321 -0.77 -6.08 2.80
CA ILE A 321 -1.98 -5.50 2.18
C ILE A 321 -2.60 -6.45 1.14
N SER A 322 -1.86 -7.48 0.71
CA SER A 322 -2.36 -8.48 -0.24
C SER A 322 -3.19 -9.59 0.39
N MET A 323 -3.27 -9.71 1.72
CA MET A 323 -4.02 -10.77 2.41
C MET A 323 -5.50 -10.91 1.99
N PRO A 324 -6.22 -9.84 1.57
CA PRO A 324 -7.56 -9.96 0.99
C PRO A 324 -7.60 -10.50 -0.45
N MET A 325 -6.45 -10.72 -1.09
CA MET A 325 -6.27 -11.21 -2.46
C MET A 325 -5.48 -12.53 -2.44
N PRO A 326 -6.14 -13.68 -2.18
CA PRO A 326 -5.45 -14.94 -1.84
C PRO A 326 -4.37 -15.37 -2.83
N MET A 327 -4.64 -15.27 -4.15
CA MET A 327 -3.66 -15.65 -5.17
C MET A 327 -2.40 -14.77 -5.15
N LEU A 328 -2.54 -13.47 -4.86
CA LEU A 328 -1.42 -12.55 -4.78
C LEU A 328 -0.68 -12.74 -3.44
N ALA A 329 -1.40 -12.87 -2.33
CA ALA A 329 -0.81 -13.19 -1.02
C ALA A 329 0.01 -14.47 -1.08
N ASN A 330 -0.52 -15.52 -1.71
CA ASN A 330 0.15 -16.82 -1.86
C ASN A 330 1.42 -16.76 -2.71
N SER A 331 1.69 -15.67 -3.44
CA SER A 331 2.99 -15.47 -4.08
C SER A 331 4.16 -15.37 -3.09
N MET A 332 3.88 -15.10 -1.81
CA MET A 332 4.90 -15.11 -0.75
C MET A 332 5.51 -16.50 -0.53
N SER A 333 4.82 -17.58 -0.93
CA SER A 333 5.42 -18.93 -0.97
C SER A 333 6.65 -19.02 -1.90
N LEU A 334 6.74 -18.14 -2.90
CA LEU A 334 7.89 -18.10 -3.81
C LEU A 334 9.04 -17.29 -3.22
N TRP A 335 8.79 -16.03 -2.84
CA TRP A 335 9.83 -15.03 -2.55
C TRP A 335 9.63 -14.25 -1.22
N GLY A 336 8.69 -14.71 -0.38
CA GLY A 336 8.36 -14.10 0.89
C GLY A 336 7.74 -12.70 0.78
N ALA A 337 7.47 -12.10 1.92
CA ALA A 337 6.92 -10.74 1.98
C ALA A 337 7.89 -9.68 1.45
N LEU A 338 9.21 -9.89 1.53
CA LEU A 338 10.18 -8.97 0.94
C LEU A 338 10.05 -8.94 -0.59
N GLY A 339 9.95 -10.11 -1.24
CA GLY A 339 9.73 -10.21 -2.68
C GLY A 339 8.42 -9.59 -3.13
N LEU A 340 7.31 -9.87 -2.43
CA LEU A 340 6.02 -9.28 -2.80
C LEU A 340 6.00 -7.76 -2.53
N THR A 341 6.67 -7.29 -1.48
CA THR A 341 6.85 -5.84 -1.24
C THR A 341 7.61 -5.18 -2.39
N PHE A 342 8.67 -5.81 -2.90
CA PHE A 342 9.41 -5.33 -4.06
C PHE A 342 8.50 -5.15 -5.28
N VAL A 343 7.65 -6.15 -5.56
CA VAL A 343 6.71 -6.11 -6.69
C VAL A 343 5.68 -5.00 -6.51
N ILE A 344 5.03 -4.88 -5.35
CA ILE A 344 3.99 -3.87 -5.09
C ILE A 344 4.54 -2.45 -5.19
N ILE A 345 5.65 -2.18 -4.50
CA ILE A 345 6.25 -0.84 -4.46
C ILE A 345 6.86 -0.46 -5.81
N GLY A 346 7.51 -1.40 -6.47
CA GLY A 346 8.06 -1.20 -7.80
C GLY A 346 6.97 -0.95 -8.85
N PHE A 347 5.87 -1.70 -8.79
CA PHE A 347 4.70 -1.46 -9.64
C PHE A 347 4.13 -0.05 -9.41
N ALA A 348 3.91 0.35 -8.15
CA ALA A 348 3.42 1.69 -7.82
C ALA A 348 4.34 2.80 -8.38
N GLY A 349 5.65 2.67 -8.23
CA GLY A 349 6.62 3.61 -8.80
C GLY A 349 6.62 3.62 -10.34
N ALA A 350 6.50 2.45 -10.97
CA ALA A 350 6.50 2.30 -12.42
C ALA A 350 5.25 2.93 -13.06
N VAL A 351 4.08 2.73 -12.47
CA VAL A 351 2.84 3.41 -12.89
C VAL A 351 3.02 4.92 -12.82
N VAL A 352 3.56 5.44 -11.71
CA VAL A 352 3.78 6.89 -11.58
C VAL A 352 4.75 7.42 -12.64
N GLU A 353 5.87 6.76 -12.90
CA GLU A 353 6.82 7.23 -13.92
C GLU A 353 6.25 7.14 -15.35
N LEU A 354 5.47 6.10 -15.66
CA LEU A 354 4.76 6.00 -16.93
C LEU A 354 3.76 7.15 -17.10
N LEU A 355 2.95 7.43 -16.08
CA LEU A 355 1.95 8.51 -16.13
C LEU A 355 2.60 9.90 -16.25
N ARG A 356 3.76 10.11 -15.64
CA ARG A 356 4.47 11.40 -15.64
C ARG A 356 5.15 11.73 -16.96
N LEU A 357 5.79 10.75 -17.60
CA LEU A 357 6.69 11.00 -18.74
C LEU A 357 6.28 10.27 -20.02
N ARG A 358 5.40 9.26 -19.93
CA ARG A 358 4.85 8.49 -21.07
C ARG A 358 5.90 7.96 -22.07
N LYS A 359 7.11 7.67 -21.58
CA LYS A 359 8.20 7.10 -22.38
C LYS A 359 8.05 5.58 -22.53
N ARG A 360 8.51 5.03 -23.66
CA ARG A 360 8.54 3.57 -23.93
C ARG A 360 9.30 2.79 -22.85
N VAL A 361 10.41 3.32 -22.36
CA VAL A 361 11.19 2.70 -21.27
C VAL A 361 10.38 2.58 -19.96
N ASN A 362 9.52 3.55 -19.64
CA ASN A 362 8.68 3.47 -18.44
C ASN A 362 7.55 2.45 -18.62
N LEU A 363 7.06 2.28 -19.86
CA LEU A 363 6.13 1.20 -20.19
C LEU A 363 6.84 -0.16 -20.04
N ALA A 364 8.07 -0.29 -20.54
CA ALA A 364 8.86 -1.51 -20.36
C ALA A 364 9.08 -1.83 -18.87
N THR A 365 9.45 -0.84 -18.05
CA THR A 365 9.57 -0.99 -16.59
C THR A 365 8.25 -1.45 -15.96
N LEU A 366 7.11 -0.84 -16.33
CA LEU A 366 5.81 -1.28 -15.86
C LEU A 366 5.51 -2.73 -16.26
N MET A 367 5.78 -3.10 -17.51
CA MET A 367 5.56 -4.45 -18.00
C MET A 367 6.40 -5.49 -17.25
N VAL A 368 7.63 -5.17 -16.84
CA VAL A 368 8.44 -6.05 -15.99
C VAL A 368 7.71 -6.33 -14.66
N PHE A 369 7.20 -5.30 -13.97
CA PHE A 369 6.47 -5.50 -12.72
C PHE A 369 5.13 -6.21 -12.92
N VAL A 370 4.45 -6.00 -14.05
CA VAL A 370 3.24 -6.76 -14.41
C VAL A 370 3.58 -8.24 -14.59
N VAL A 371 4.65 -8.56 -15.31
CA VAL A 371 5.11 -9.95 -15.51
C VAL A 371 5.49 -10.59 -14.18
N LEU A 372 6.23 -9.87 -13.31
CA LEU A 372 6.51 -10.35 -11.96
C LEU A 372 5.22 -10.62 -11.18
N GLY A 373 4.25 -9.70 -11.22
CA GLY A 373 2.94 -9.91 -10.61
C GLY A 373 2.23 -11.17 -11.12
N LEU A 374 2.24 -11.41 -12.43
CA LEU A 374 1.64 -12.61 -13.05
C LEU A 374 2.37 -13.90 -12.65
N ILE A 375 3.71 -13.89 -12.61
CA ILE A 375 4.51 -15.01 -12.08
C ILE A 375 4.11 -15.30 -10.64
N GLY A 376 3.96 -14.25 -9.82
CA GLY A 376 3.51 -14.36 -8.43
C GLY A 376 2.13 -14.96 -8.30
N VAL A 377 1.16 -14.52 -9.10
CA VAL A 377 -0.22 -15.06 -9.13
C VAL A 377 -0.23 -16.53 -9.56
N PHE A 378 0.59 -16.91 -10.55
CA PHE A 378 0.71 -18.30 -10.98
C PHE A 378 1.32 -19.18 -9.87
N ALA A 379 2.42 -18.74 -9.25
CA ALA A 379 3.03 -19.44 -8.13
C ALA A 379 2.07 -19.55 -6.94
N GLY A 380 1.35 -18.47 -6.62
CA GLY A 380 0.37 -18.45 -5.55
C GLY A 380 -0.79 -19.41 -5.78
N ARG A 381 -1.30 -19.50 -7.01
CA ARG A 381 -2.29 -20.51 -7.38
C ARG A 381 -1.78 -21.94 -7.12
N GLU A 382 -0.51 -22.19 -7.40
CA GLU A 382 0.07 -23.52 -7.22
C GLU A 382 0.34 -23.85 -5.76
N ASN A 383 0.68 -22.86 -4.93
CA ASN A 383 0.73 -23.01 -3.48
C ASN A 383 -0.65 -23.41 -2.91
N MET A 384 -1.71 -22.70 -3.32
CA MET A 384 -3.07 -23.00 -2.87
C MET A 384 -3.48 -24.43 -3.23
N LYS A 385 -3.22 -24.90 -4.46
CA LYS A 385 -3.50 -26.30 -4.83
C LYS A 385 -2.73 -27.32 -3.98
N ARG A 386 -1.50 -27.00 -3.57
CA ARG A 386 -0.73 -27.87 -2.66
C ARG A 386 -1.31 -27.87 -1.25
N SER A 387 -1.77 -26.73 -0.77
CA SER A 387 -2.47 -26.61 0.52
C SER A 387 -3.76 -27.44 0.56
N ASP A 388 -4.48 -27.54 -0.56
CA ASP A 388 -5.68 -28.38 -0.64
C ASP A 388 -5.35 -29.89 -0.68
N SER A 389 -4.11 -30.27 -0.95
CA SER A 389 -3.72 -31.68 -1.04
C SER A 389 -3.75 -32.35 0.33
N GLY A 390 -4.23 -33.59 0.37
CA GLY A 390 -4.32 -34.36 1.62
C GLY A 390 -5.53 -34.05 2.50
N ALA A 391 -6.49 -33.22 2.05
CA ALA A 391 -7.75 -33.01 2.77
C ALA A 391 -8.56 -34.29 2.99
N ASP A 392 -8.42 -35.28 2.08
CA ASP A 392 -9.08 -36.59 2.16
C ASP A 392 -8.39 -37.58 3.12
N LEU A 393 -7.15 -37.26 3.56
CA LEU A 393 -6.42 -38.07 4.54
C LEU A 393 -6.94 -37.70 5.94
N LYS A 394 -7.85 -38.52 6.50
CA LYS A 394 -8.45 -38.36 7.85
C LYS A 394 -7.51 -37.62 8.83
N PRO A 395 -7.67 -36.30 9.01
CA PRO A 395 -6.78 -35.52 9.86
C PRO A 395 -7.12 -35.73 11.34
N GLN A 396 -6.13 -35.56 12.23
CA GLN A 396 -6.35 -35.65 13.69
C GLN A 396 -7.27 -34.51 14.14
N LEU A 397 -8.24 -34.83 15.01
CA LEU A 397 -9.15 -33.84 15.57
C LEU A 397 -8.44 -33.08 16.69
N ILE A 398 -8.20 -31.80 16.45
CA ILE A 398 -7.53 -30.91 17.40
C ILE A 398 -8.55 -29.93 17.95
N ARG A 399 -8.56 -29.76 19.28
CA ARG A 399 -9.39 -28.77 19.97
C ARG A 399 -8.55 -27.61 20.45
N ILE A 400 -8.96 -26.38 20.13
CA ILE A 400 -8.42 -25.16 20.71
C ILE A 400 -9.38 -24.67 21.79
N VAL A 401 -8.88 -24.42 22.99
CA VAL A 401 -9.67 -23.82 24.07
C VAL A 401 -9.31 -22.34 24.21
N GLN A 402 -10.32 -21.47 24.20
CA GLN A 402 -10.19 -20.03 24.42
C GLN A 402 -10.90 -19.64 25.72
N PRO A 403 -10.15 -19.41 26.84
CA PRO A 403 -10.77 -19.20 28.15
C PRO A 403 -11.55 -17.88 28.29
N ALA A 404 -11.01 -16.80 27.72
CA ALA A 404 -11.45 -15.40 27.77
C ALA A 404 -12.27 -14.96 29.02
N ILE A 405 -11.56 -14.60 30.09
CA ILE A 405 -11.99 -13.62 31.11
C ILE A 405 -10.90 -12.53 31.21
N SER A 406 -11.24 -11.30 31.60
CA SER A 406 -10.35 -10.13 31.61
C SER A 406 -9.04 -10.36 32.39
N GLN A 407 -7.92 -9.88 31.84
CA GLN A 407 -6.57 -10.04 32.40
C GLN A 407 -6.43 -9.51 33.84
N SER A 408 -7.29 -8.57 34.25
CA SER A 408 -7.37 -8.04 35.61
C SER A 408 -7.57 -9.08 36.71
N GLN A 409 -8.12 -10.26 36.40
CA GLN A 409 -8.29 -11.33 37.40
C GLN A 409 -7.00 -12.08 37.73
N LYS A 410 -5.94 -11.98 36.90
CA LYS A 410 -4.62 -12.55 37.20
C LYS A 410 -3.80 -11.69 38.17
N ALA A 411 -4.14 -10.41 38.33
CA ALA A 411 -3.36 -9.43 39.09
C ALA A 411 -4.01 -9.10 40.45
N THR A 412 -4.17 -10.09 41.34
CA THR A 412 -4.60 -9.82 42.73
C THR A 412 -3.42 -9.90 43.70
N HIS A 413 -3.26 -8.88 44.55
CA HIS A 413 -2.16 -8.78 45.51
C HIS A 413 -2.31 -9.69 46.75
N ASN A 414 -3.48 -10.33 46.93
CA ASN A 414 -3.69 -11.33 47.98
C ASN A 414 -3.44 -12.74 47.44
N ARG A 415 -2.49 -13.45 48.04
CA ARG A 415 -2.07 -14.81 47.65
C ARG A 415 -3.22 -15.82 47.70
N GLU A 416 -4.07 -15.79 48.72
CA GLU A 416 -5.19 -16.74 48.83
C GLU A 416 -6.22 -16.51 47.71
N MET A 417 -6.51 -15.25 47.41
CA MET A 417 -7.41 -14.88 46.32
C MET A 417 -6.80 -15.23 44.96
N ALA A 418 -5.49 -15.07 44.79
CA ALA A 418 -4.78 -15.45 43.56
C ALA A 418 -4.84 -16.97 43.33
N ILE A 419 -4.63 -17.78 44.37
CA ILE A 419 -4.76 -19.24 44.29
C ILE A 419 -6.19 -19.64 43.97
N LYS A 420 -7.18 -19.06 44.67
CA LYS A 420 -8.59 -19.34 44.40
C LYS A 420 -8.98 -19.00 42.96
N ASN A 421 -8.59 -17.82 42.47
CA ASN A 421 -8.84 -17.41 41.09
C ASN A 421 -8.13 -18.34 40.09
N ALA A 422 -6.92 -18.79 40.41
CA ALA A 422 -6.18 -19.76 39.60
C ALA A 422 -6.91 -21.11 39.50
N GLU A 423 -7.39 -21.65 40.62
CA GLU A 423 -8.17 -22.90 40.66
C GLU A 423 -9.50 -22.76 39.91
N GLU A 424 -10.22 -21.66 40.09
CA GLU A 424 -11.47 -21.38 39.36
C GLU A 424 -11.22 -21.29 37.85
N ASN A 425 -10.11 -20.65 37.43
CA ASN A 425 -9.74 -20.55 36.03
C ASN A 425 -9.37 -21.92 35.44
N LEU A 426 -8.65 -22.75 36.20
CA LEU A 426 -8.33 -24.11 35.78
C LEU A 426 -9.59 -24.97 35.62
N GLY A 427 -10.55 -24.86 36.56
CA GLY A 427 -11.84 -25.54 36.46
C GLY A 427 -12.66 -25.11 35.24
N LYS A 428 -12.65 -23.81 34.91
CA LYS A 428 -13.27 -23.28 33.68
C LYS A 428 -12.58 -23.82 32.43
N MET A 429 -11.25 -23.85 32.40
CA MET A 429 -10.47 -24.40 31.29
C MET A 429 -10.72 -25.90 31.09
N LEU A 430 -10.84 -26.65 32.18
CA LEU A 430 -11.22 -28.06 32.15
C LEU A 430 -12.61 -28.23 31.55
N PHE A 431 -13.60 -27.48 32.05
CA PHE A 431 -14.97 -27.51 31.52
C PHE A 431 -15.02 -27.18 30.02
N MET A 432 -14.27 -26.18 29.57
CA MET A 432 -14.18 -25.82 28.15
C MET A 432 -13.41 -26.84 27.30
N GLY A 433 -12.50 -27.61 27.90
CA GLY A 433 -11.82 -28.72 27.21
C GLY A 433 -12.74 -29.90 26.93
N VAL A 434 -13.80 -30.07 27.72
CA VAL A 434 -14.84 -31.07 27.51
C VAL A 434 -15.83 -30.59 26.44
N GLY A 435 -16.22 -31.50 25.55
CA GLY A 435 -17.15 -31.23 24.44
C GLY A 435 -17.71 -32.52 23.88
N ASP A 436 -18.63 -32.42 22.91
CA ASP A 436 -19.35 -33.57 22.36
C ASP A 436 -18.43 -34.54 21.59
N ALA A 437 -17.44 -34.01 20.88
CA ALA A 437 -16.40 -34.78 20.23
C ALA A 437 -15.21 -35.02 21.16
N THR A 438 -14.57 -36.20 21.04
CA THR A 438 -13.33 -36.55 21.73
C THR A 438 -12.13 -36.18 20.86
N PRO A 439 -11.42 -35.08 21.17
CA PRO A 439 -10.25 -34.66 20.39
C PRO A 439 -9.03 -35.54 20.68
N ASP A 440 -8.18 -35.70 19.69
CA ASP A 440 -6.90 -36.41 19.83
C ASP A 440 -5.83 -35.53 20.50
N LEU A 441 -6.02 -34.20 20.48
CA LEU A 441 -5.15 -33.21 21.12
C LEU A 441 -5.96 -31.97 21.54
N ILE A 442 -5.70 -31.46 22.74
CA ILE A 442 -6.26 -30.19 23.23
C ILE A 442 -5.15 -29.15 23.41
N VAL A 443 -5.31 -27.99 22.78
CA VAL A 443 -4.35 -26.88 22.82
C VAL A 443 -4.93 -25.71 23.60
N TYR A 444 -4.23 -25.33 24.66
CA TYR A 444 -4.51 -24.16 25.50
C TYR A 444 -3.53 -23.01 25.21
N PRO A 445 -3.94 -21.75 25.44
CA PRO A 445 -3.16 -20.58 25.06
C PRO A 445 -1.93 -20.30 25.94
N GLU A 446 -1.20 -19.24 25.59
CA GLU A 446 -0.03 -18.75 26.31
C GLU A 446 -0.38 -18.31 27.75
N THR A 447 0.48 -18.70 28.70
CA THR A 447 0.32 -18.41 30.14
C THR A 447 -1.09 -18.73 30.66
N ALA A 448 -1.71 -19.79 30.13
CA ALA A 448 -3.04 -20.21 30.54
C ALA A 448 -2.99 -21.01 31.85
N TYR A 449 -1.92 -21.79 32.07
CA TYR A 449 -1.70 -22.45 33.34
C TYR A 449 -1.26 -21.41 34.39
N PRO A 450 -1.97 -21.31 35.53
CA PRO A 450 -1.77 -20.20 36.46
C PRO A 450 -0.61 -20.40 37.44
N PHE A 451 -0.05 -21.60 37.53
CA PHE A 451 1.06 -21.94 38.43
C PHE A 451 2.39 -22.01 37.68
N VAL A 452 3.48 -21.76 38.40
CA VAL A 452 4.83 -21.99 37.88
C VAL A 452 5.08 -23.50 37.86
N VAL A 453 5.54 -24.02 36.73
CA VAL A 453 5.88 -25.43 36.57
C VAL A 453 7.37 -25.64 36.80
N VAL A 454 7.70 -26.66 37.59
CA VAL A 454 9.08 -27.08 37.89
C VAL A 454 9.31 -28.54 37.50
N ASP A 455 10.58 -28.94 37.42
CA ASP A 455 10.95 -30.32 37.13
C ASP A 455 10.31 -31.30 38.12
N GLY A 456 9.64 -32.32 37.59
CA GLY A 456 8.94 -33.34 38.38
C GLY A 456 7.44 -33.08 38.60
N ASP A 457 6.94 -31.91 38.21
CA ASP A 457 5.50 -31.64 38.20
C ASP A 457 4.77 -32.51 37.16
N GLN A 458 3.49 -32.76 37.42
CA GLN A 458 2.56 -33.37 36.47
C GLN A 458 1.57 -32.33 35.95
N MET A 459 1.03 -32.57 34.76
CA MET A 459 -0.01 -31.73 34.17
C MET A 459 -1.40 -32.32 34.45
N PRO A 460 -2.17 -31.75 35.40
CA PRO A 460 -3.44 -32.35 35.83
C PRO A 460 -4.53 -32.34 34.74
N LEU A 461 -4.43 -31.43 33.76
CA LEU A 461 -5.39 -31.35 32.66
C LEU A 461 -5.35 -32.58 31.75
N GLY A 462 -4.18 -33.17 31.51
CA GLY A 462 -4.05 -34.39 30.70
C GLY A 462 -4.82 -35.56 31.32
N VAL A 463 -4.62 -35.78 32.63
CA VAL A 463 -5.31 -36.82 33.42
C VAL A 463 -6.82 -36.58 33.45
N ALA A 464 -7.24 -35.34 33.70
CA ALA A 464 -8.65 -35.00 33.86
C ALA A 464 -9.44 -35.08 32.54
N LEU A 465 -8.78 -34.83 31.41
CA LEU A 465 -9.39 -34.88 30.07
C LEU A 465 -9.20 -36.25 29.39
N GLY A 466 -8.24 -37.06 29.83
CA GLY A 466 -7.93 -38.36 29.24
C GLY A 466 -7.40 -38.25 27.80
N THR A 467 -6.67 -37.18 27.49
CA THR A 467 -6.11 -36.92 26.15
C THR A 467 -4.83 -36.08 26.26
N ASN A 468 -4.08 -36.00 25.16
CA ASN A 468 -2.88 -35.17 25.09
C ASN A 468 -3.23 -33.68 25.22
N VAL A 469 -2.42 -32.94 25.97
CA VAL A 469 -2.62 -31.52 26.24
C VAL A 469 -1.36 -30.72 25.94
N ILE A 470 -1.54 -29.60 25.23
CA ILE A 470 -0.54 -28.54 25.09
C ILE A 470 -1.04 -27.30 25.83
N ILE A 471 -0.20 -26.69 26.66
CA ILE A 471 -0.58 -25.52 27.45
C ILE A 471 0.58 -24.56 27.67
N GLY A 472 0.30 -23.25 27.62
CA GLY A 472 1.27 -22.23 28.00
C GLY A 472 1.36 -22.03 29.52
N ALA A 473 2.56 -22.02 30.06
CA ALA A 473 2.83 -21.80 31.48
C ALA A 473 4.14 -21.03 31.70
N THR A 474 4.31 -20.47 32.89
CA THR A 474 5.63 -20.01 33.34
C THR A 474 6.39 -21.20 33.89
N THR A 475 7.63 -21.42 33.45
CA THR A 475 8.51 -22.45 34.01
C THR A 475 9.66 -21.80 34.77
N TYR A 476 10.30 -22.55 35.66
CA TYR A 476 11.47 -22.10 36.40
C TYR A 476 12.67 -23.01 36.14
N ASN A 477 13.68 -22.48 35.47
CA ASN A 477 14.98 -23.13 35.32
C ASN A 477 15.90 -22.70 36.48
N PRO A 478 16.39 -23.64 37.33
CA PRO A 478 17.22 -23.30 38.48
C PRO A 478 18.51 -22.52 38.16
N SER A 479 19.06 -22.69 36.95
CA SER A 479 20.30 -22.03 36.51
C SER A 479 20.06 -20.70 35.80
N LEU A 480 18.91 -20.53 35.16
CA LEU A 480 18.63 -19.38 34.28
C LEU A 480 17.58 -18.42 34.87
N GLY A 481 16.52 -18.95 35.48
CA GLY A 481 15.40 -18.17 36.01
C GLY A 481 14.06 -18.52 35.37
N LEU A 482 13.12 -17.58 35.37
CA LEU A 482 11.77 -17.77 34.85
C LEU A 482 11.74 -17.71 33.32
N GLN A 483 11.00 -18.62 32.70
CA GLN A 483 10.80 -18.68 31.25
C GLN A 483 9.29 -18.75 30.92
N ASN A 484 8.92 -18.29 29.73
CA ASN A 484 7.58 -18.45 29.18
C ASN A 484 7.60 -19.67 28.25
N SER A 485 6.84 -20.71 28.59
CA SER A 485 7.01 -22.02 27.96
C SER A 485 5.69 -22.62 27.49
N MET A 486 5.78 -23.41 26.43
CA MET A 486 4.78 -24.36 25.98
C MET A 486 5.10 -25.72 26.59
N ILE A 487 4.14 -26.30 27.31
CA ILE A 487 4.27 -27.62 27.93
C ILE A 487 3.43 -28.60 27.13
N VAL A 488 4.00 -29.75 26.81
CA VAL A 488 3.33 -30.88 26.16
C VAL A 488 3.22 -32.02 27.17
N SER A 489 2.01 -32.51 27.40
CA SER A 489 1.74 -33.60 28.32
C SER A 489 0.82 -34.66 27.73
N ASP A 490 1.01 -35.91 28.17
CA ASP A 490 0.15 -37.04 27.79
C ASP A 490 -1.15 -37.13 28.60
N GLU A 491 -2.01 -38.09 28.26
CA GLU A 491 -3.25 -38.39 28.95
C GLU A 491 -3.08 -38.86 30.41
N ASN A 492 -1.85 -39.24 30.80
CA ASN A 492 -1.50 -39.62 32.18
C ASN A 492 -0.93 -38.43 32.97
N GLY A 493 -0.86 -37.25 32.36
CA GLY A 493 -0.33 -36.02 32.97
C GLY A 493 1.20 -35.98 33.04
N ARG A 494 1.90 -36.90 32.39
CA ARG A 494 3.36 -36.83 32.28
C ARG A 494 3.73 -35.73 31.29
N ILE A 495 4.62 -34.84 31.71
CA ILE A 495 5.22 -33.85 30.82
C ILE A 495 6.20 -34.56 29.88
N LEU A 496 5.92 -34.50 28.58
CA LEU A 496 6.70 -35.13 27.52
C LEU A 496 7.78 -34.18 26.98
N SER A 497 7.44 -32.90 26.82
CA SER A 497 8.34 -31.88 26.30
C SER A 497 7.98 -30.50 26.85
N VAL A 498 8.99 -29.62 26.93
CA VAL A 498 8.86 -28.22 27.34
C VAL A 498 9.66 -27.35 26.38
N TYR A 499 8.95 -26.56 25.57
CA TYR A 499 9.55 -25.53 24.73
C TYR A 499 9.55 -24.19 25.45
N SER A 500 10.70 -23.54 25.57
CA SER A 500 10.81 -22.20 26.16
C SER A 500 11.00 -21.14 25.07
N LYS A 501 10.21 -20.07 25.14
CA LYS A 501 10.20 -18.95 24.19
C LYS A 501 11.61 -18.38 23.98
N SER A 502 12.05 -18.33 22.73
CA SER A 502 13.39 -17.92 22.33
C SER A 502 13.50 -16.41 22.05
N HIS A 503 12.50 -15.84 21.37
CA HIS A 503 12.45 -14.41 21.09
C HIS A 503 11.50 -13.73 22.10
N LEU A 504 12.07 -12.90 22.96
CA LEU A 504 11.33 -12.21 24.02
C LEU A 504 10.88 -10.82 23.58
N VAL A 505 9.69 -10.41 24.03
CA VAL A 505 9.13 -9.08 23.76
C VAL A 505 9.91 -8.01 24.52
N PRO A 506 10.57 -7.05 23.85
CA PRO A 506 11.25 -5.93 24.51
C PRO A 506 10.26 -5.09 25.33
N PHE A 507 10.69 -4.62 26.52
CA PHE A 507 9.89 -3.83 27.47
C PHE A 507 8.70 -4.56 28.12
N GLY A 508 8.31 -5.73 27.62
CA GLY A 508 7.29 -6.59 28.24
C GLY A 508 7.90 -7.71 29.07
N GLU A 509 8.74 -8.52 28.44
CA GLU A 509 9.28 -9.75 29.04
C GLU A 509 10.69 -9.58 29.60
N TYR A 510 11.46 -8.64 29.06
CA TYR A 510 12.80 -8.32 29.55
C TYR A 510 13.08 -6.83 29.50
N ARG A 511 14.10 -6.40 30.25
CA ARG A 511 14.57 -5.01 30.33
C ARG A 511 15.58 -4.70 29.23
N PRO A 512 15.23 -3.89 28.21
CA PRO A 512 16.21 -3.54 27.18
C PRO A 512 17.38 -2.76 27.80
N LEU A 513 18.60 -3.05 27.34
CA LEU A 513 19.85 -2.51 27.90
C LEU A 513 20.07 -2.82 29.41
N GLY A 514 19.26 -3.69 30.01
CA GLY A 514 19.35 -4.10 31.42
C GLY A 514 18.79 -3.09 32.44
N PHE A 515 18.59 -1.82 32.07
CA PHE A 515 18.14 -0.77 33.01
C PHE A 515 16.78 -0.15 32.67
N LEU A 516 16.27 -0.34 31.44
CA LEU A 516 14.98 0.23 31.05
C LEU A 516 13.84 -0.53 31.75
N PRO A 517 12.77 0.15 32.17
CA PRO A 517 11.69 -0.48 32.94
C PRO A 517 10.96 -1.53 32.11
N ALA A 518 10.70 -2.68 32.71
CA ALA A 518 9.85 -3.75 32.19
C ALA A 518 9.10 -4.42 33.35
N PRO A 519 7.86 -4.89 33.14
CA PRO A 519 7.04 -5.51 34.17
C PRO A 519 7.52 -6.93 34.54
N ALA A 520 8.24 -7.60 33.64
CA ALA A 520 8.84 -8.92 33.87
C ALA A 520 10.35 -8.92 33.53
N ASN A 521 11.03 -10.00 33.94
CA ASN A 521 12.43 -10.26 33.63
C ASN A 521 12.63 -11.77 33.38
N LEU A 522 12.09 -12.22 32.25
CA LEU A 522 12.19 -13.59 31.77
C LEU A 522 13.52 -13.82 31.03
N VAL A 523 13.90 -15.09 30.92
CA VAL A 523 15.11 -15.53 30.20
C VAL A 523 14.70 -16.28 28.94
N PRO A 524 15.39 -16.06 27.80
CA PRO A 524 15.08 -16.78 26.56
C PRO A 524 15.38 -18.28 26.70
N GLY A 525 14.68 -19.10 25.91
CA GLY A 525 14.99 -20.51 25.67
C GLY A 525 16.08 -20.72 24.60
N ASP A 526 16.33 -21.97 24.26
CA ASP A 526 17.50 -22.40 23.48
C ASP A 526 17.39 -22.15 21.95
N GLY A 527 16.20 -21.80 21.45
CA GLY A 527 15.96 -21.52 20.03
C GLY A 527 14.90 -22.43 19.41
N PRO A 528 14.78 -22.46 18.07
CA PRO A 528 13.80 -23.31 17.39
C PRO A 528 14.09 -24.80 17.55
N GLU A 529 13.03 -25.57 17.76
CA GLU A 529 13.06 -27.04 17.81
C GLU A 529 11.78 -27.61 17.17
N LEU A 530 11.73 -28.93 16.99
CA LEU A 530 10.51 -29.63 16.61
C LEU A 530 10.13 -30.63 17.69
N ILE A 531 8.84 -30.72 17.96
CA ILE A 531 8.28 -31.66 18.92
C ILE A 531 7.49 -32.72 18.16
N SER A 532 7.78 -33.99 18.47
CA SER A 532 7.00 -35.14 18.00
C SER A 532 6.08 -35.60 19.13
N LEU A 533 4.81 -35.77 18.82
CA LEU A 533 3.79 -36.25 19.76
C LEU A 533 3.02 -37.39 19.10
N ASP A 534 2.89 -38.52 19.80
CA ASP A 534 2.00 -39.59 19.33
C ASP A 534 0.54 -39.17 19.57
N ILE A 535 -0.17 -38.94 18.48
CA ILE A 535 -1.58 -38.56 18.48
C ILE A 535 -2.34 -39.60 17.66
N ALA A 536 -3.16 -40.39 18.35
CA ALA A 536 -3.96 -41.47 17.77
C ALA A 536 -3.14 -42.52 16.99
N GLY A 537 -1.94 -42.87 17.48
CA GLY A 537 -1.06 -43.88 16.88
C GLY A 537 -0.28 -43.37 15.67
N ARG A 538 -0.17 -42.05 15.50
CA ARG A 538 0.62 -41.38 14.48
C ARG A 538 1.49 -40.31 15.13
N ASP A 539 2.77 -40.33 14.80
CA ASP A 539 3.69 -39.24 15.12
C ASP A 539 3.23 -37.96 14.41
N PHE A 540 2.76 -37.00 15.21
CA PHE A 540 2.43 -35.65 14.79
C PHE A 540 3.60 -34.73 15.16
N VAL A 541 4.28 -34.21 14.14
CA VAL A 541 5.46 -33.36 14.32
C VAL A 541 5.06 -31.91 14.15
N PHE A 542 5.37 -31.05 15.11
CA PHE A 542 5.04 -29.63 15.00
C PHE A 542 6.18 -28.72 15.44
N ALA A 543 6.15 -27.50 14.90
CA ALA A 543 7.00 -26.40 15.36
C ALA A 543 6.24 -25.59 16.44
N PRO A 544 6.77 -25.49 17.67
CA PRO A 544 6.19 -24.65 18.71
C PRO A 544 6.50 -23.16 18.42
N ALA A 545 5.52 -22.28 18.65
CA ALA A 545 5.70 -20.84 18.57
C ALA A 545 4.94 -20.14 19.70
N VAL A 546 5.62 -19.37 20.54
CA VAL A 546 4.96 -18.64 21.64
C VAL A 546 4.77 -17.18 21.26
N CYS A 547 3.53 -16.71 21.31
CA CYS A 547 3.15 -15.33 21.09
C CYS A 547 3.62 -14.82 19.72
N TYR A 548 4.37 -13.72 19.70
CA TYR A 548 4.84 -13.05 18.51
C TYR A 548 6.00 -13.77 17.79
N GLU A 549 6.56 -14.89 18.29
CA GLU A 549 7.63 -15.61 17.58
C GLU A 549 7.25 -15.99 16.14
N VAL A 550 5.96 -16.25 15.91
CA VAL A 550 5.37 -16.57 14.60
C VAL A 550 5.49 -15.46 13.55
N ILE A 551 5.84 -14.23 13.94
CA ILE A 551 5.96 -13.13 12.98
C ILE A 551 7.34 -13.07 12.30
N PHE A 552 8.31 -13.86 12.76
CA PHE A 552 9.68 -13.88 12.25
C PHE A 552 9.87 -14.99 11.22
N SER A 553 10.23 -14.59 10.00
CA SER A 553 10.19 -15.43 8.80
C SER A 553 11.11 -16.67 8.87
N ASP A 554 12.27 -16.55 9.51
CA ASP A 554 13.33 -17.59 9.48
C ASP A 554 13.73 -18.08 10.90
N SER A 555 12.92 -17.86 11.94
CA SER A 555 13.34 -18.17 13.33
C SER A 555 12.67 -19.38 13.97
N LEU A 556 11.60 -19.93 13.40
CA LEU A 556 10.80 -21.00 14.03
C LEU A 556 11.22 -22.41 13.66
N LEU A 557 11.88 -22.60 12.52
CA LEU A 557 12.28 -23.92 12.04
C LEU A 557 13.80 -24.07 12.21
N PRO A 558 14.30 -25.22 12.72
CA PRO A 558 15.73 -25.46 12.80
C PRO A 558 16.37 -25.51 11.41
N ASP A 559 17.63 -25.08 11.33
CA ASP A 559 18.44 -25.18 10.11
C ASP A 559 18.67 -26.65 9.72
N GLY A 560 18.12 -27.10 8.59
CA GLY A 560 18.35 -28.46 8.09
C GLY A 560 17.28 -28.95 7.11
N ALA A 561 17.72 -29.50 5.97
CA ALA A 561 16.87 -29.86 4.83
C ALA A 561 15.96 -31.10 4.99
N GLY A 562 15.69 -31.56 6.22
CA GLY A 562 14.98 -32.83 6.48
C GLY A 562 13.76 -32.75 7.37
N LEU A 563 13.45 -31.56 7.91
CA LEU A 563 12.38 -31.41 8.88
C LEU A 563 11.06 -31.09 8.18
N ASN A 564 10.12 -32.04 8.18
CA ASN A 564 8.78 -31.86 7.61
C ASN A 564 7.73 -31.90 8.74
N PRO A 565 7.60 -30.83 9.54
CA PRO A 565 6.52 -30.76 10.51
C PRO A 565 5.17 -30.77 9.79
N ASP A 566 4.18 -31.39 10.41
CA ASP A 566 2.79 -31.42 9.96
C ASP A 566 2.10 -30.07 10.18
N ALA A 567 2.52 -29.30 11.20
CA ALA A 567 1.93 -28.00 11.52
C ALA A 567 2.85 -27.09 12.35
N ILE A 568 2.40 -25.87 12.58
CA ILE A 568 2.91 -24.97 13.61
C ILE A 568 1.83 -24.84 14.68
N ILE A 569 2.20 -24.97 15.95
CA ILE A 569 1.30 -24.69 17.07
C ILE A 569 1.72 -23.35 17.67
N ASN A 570 0.84 -22.35 17.53
CA ASN A 570 1.06 -21.02 18.06
C ASN A 570 0.15 -20.75 19.27
N ILE A 571 0.74 -20.71 20.46
CA ILE A 571 0.02 -20.32 21.69
C ILE A 571 0.27 -18.84 21.96
N THR A 572 -0.77 -18.06 22.24
CA THR A 572 -0.62 -16.61 22.39
C THR A 572 -1.64 -15.99 23.34
N ASN A 573 -1.32 -14.81 23.87
CA ASN A 573 -2.24 -13.99 24.64
C ASN A 573 -2.30 -12.56 24.07
N ASP A 574 -3.25 -12.31 23.15
CA ASP A 574 -3.44 -10.98 22.55
C ASP A 574 -4.24 -10.00 23.44
N ASN A 575 -4.51 -10.31 24.71
CA ASN A 575 -5.12 -9.35 25.63
C ASN A 575 -4.35 -8.03 25.67
N TRP A 576 -3.02 -8.08 25.53
CA TRP A 576 -2.14 -6.92 25.50
C TRP A 576 -2.56 -5.89 24.44
N PHE A 577 -3.09 -6.34 23.30
CA PHE A 577 -3.52 -5.48 22.21
C PHE A 577 -5.01 -5.14 22.29
N GLY A 578 -5.83 -5.97 22.94
CA GLY A 578 -7.27 -5.76 23.09
C GLY A 578 -8.00 -5.72 21.73
N LYS A 579 -9.20 -5.13 21.68
CA LYS A 579 -9.97 -4.98 20.43
C LYS A 579 -9.46 -3.80 19.58
N THR A 580 -8.17 -3.80 19.28
CA THR A 580 -7.49 -2.80 18.44
C THR A 580 -6.99 -3.43 17.15
N PRO A 581 -6.44 -2.66 16.18
CA PRO A 581 -5.86 -3.24 14.97
C PRO A 581 -4.77 -4.28 15.22
N GLY A 582 -4.02 -4.19 16.34
CA GLY A 582 -2.92 -5.10 16.65
C GLY A 582 -3.32 -6.58 16.62
N THR A 583 -4.46 -6.96 17.20
CA THR A 583 -4.92 -8.36 17.22
C THR A 583 -5.24 -8.89 15.84
N TYR A 584 -5.88 -8.08 14.98
CA TYR A 584 -6.19 -8.49 13.61
C TYR A 584 -4.92 -8.56 12.74
N GLN A 585 -4.01 -7.62 12.93
CA GLN A 585 -2.71 -7.60 12.24
C GLN A 585 -1.86 -8.80 12.64
N HIS A 586 -1.88 -9.20 13.91
CA HIS A 586 -1.16 -10.38 14.39
C HIS A 586 -1.69 -11.66 13.72
N LEU A 587 -3.00 -11.81 13.56
CA LEU A 587 -3.57 -12.93 12.79
C LEU A 587 -3.12 -12.89 11.32
N ASP A 588 -3.09 -11.74 10.67
CA ASP A 588 -2.60 -11.63 9.30
C ASP A 588 -1.11 -11.99 9.18
N MET A 589 -0.29 -11.69 10.20
CA MET A 589 1.10 -12.14 10.26
C MET A 589 1.21 -13.66 10.41
N VAL A 590 0.33 -14.31 11.18
CA VAL A 590 0.23 -15.78 11.24
C VAL A 590 -0.12 -16.35 9.88
N ARG A 591 -1.15 -15.80 9.22
CA ARG A 591 -1.57 -16.23 7.88
C ARG A 591 -0.45 -16.05 6.85
N ARG A 592 0.32 -14.96 6.93
CA ARG A 592 1.52 -14.75 6.11
C ARG A 592 2.54 -15.87 6.35
N TYR A 593 2.85 -16.19 7.61
CA TYR A 593 3.85 -17.21 7.91
C TYR A 593 3.43 -18.60 7.40
N ALA A 594 2.13 -18.92 7.49
CA ALA A 594 1.59 -20.15 6.92
C ALA A 594 1.88 -20.25 5.41
N ILE A 595 1.63 -19.18 4.66
CA ILE A 595 1.92 -19.08 3.22
C ILE A 595 3.42 -19.22 2.93
N GLU A 596 4.26 -18.52 3.69
CA GLU A 596 5.71 -18.49 3.47
C GLU A 596 6.34 -19.87 3.74
N SER A 597 5.91 -20.53 4.81
CA SER A 597 6.44 -21.84 5.23
C SER A 597 5.78 -23.03 4.52
N GLY A 598 4.55 -22.88 4.02
CA GLY A 598 3.74 -23.98 3.51
C GLY A 598 3.21 -24.88 4.62
N LEU A 599 3.10 -24.37 5.85
CA LEU A 599 2.65 -25.13 7.02
C LEU A 599 1.32 -24.60 7.53
N PRO A 600 0.33 -25.47 7.82
CA PRO A 600 -0.87 -25.05 8.53
C PRO A 600 -0.52 -24.63 9.97
N ILE A 601 -1.30 -23.71 10.53
CA ILE A 601 -1.07 -23.15 11.86
C ILE A 601 -2.31 -23.31 12.74
N ILE A 602 -2.09 -23.88 13.93
CA ILE A 602 -3.08 -24.01 15.00
C ILE A 602 -2.79 -22.88 15.99
N ARG A 603 -3.62 -21.83 15.98
CA ARG A 603 -3.44 -20.65 16.82
C ARG A 603 -4.40 -20.69 18.02
N ALA A 604 -3.87 -20.98 19.20
CA ALA A 604 -4.61 -20.94 20.46
C ALA A 604 -4.38 -19.61 21.17
N ASN A 605 -5.43 -18.79 21.25
CA ASN A 605 -5.38 -17.45 21.83
C ASN A 605 -6.16 -17.39 23.15
N TYR A 606 -5.65 -16.65 24.13
CA TYR A 606 -6.32 -16.49 25.42
C TYR A 606 -7.65 -15.72 25.33
N SER A 607 -7.67 -14.64 24.54
CA SER A 607 -8.84 -13.74 24.39
C SER A 607 -8.90 -13.01 23.05
N GLY A 608 -7.85 -13.08 22.24
CA GLY A 608 -7.84 -12.55 20.88
C GLY A 608 -8.55 -13.50 19.93
N ILE A 609 -7.97 -13.68 18.74
CA ILE A 609 -8.52 -14.57 17.72
C ILE A 609 -7.77 -15.90 17.80
N SER A 610 -8.49 -16.96 18.18
CA SER A 610 -8.06 -18.35 17.98
C SER A 610 -8.50 -18.81 16.60
N ALA A 611 -7.66 -19.56 15.90
CA ALA A 611 -7.95 -19.97 14.54
C ALA A 611 -7.16 -21.20 14.09
N PHE A 612 -7.78 -21.98 13.20
CA PHE A 612 -7.08 -22.91 12.32
C PHE A 612 -6.78 -22.20 11.00
N VAL A 613 -5.52 -22.19 10.59
CA VAL A 613 -5.05 -21.52 9.37
C VAL A 613 -4.42 -22.56 8.44
N GLY A 614 -4.89 -22.64 7.21
CA GLY A 614 -4.32 -23.50 6.17
C GLY A 614 -2.94 -23.05 5.72
N ALA A 615 -2.18 -23.94 5.06
CA ALA A 615 -0.86 -23.64 4.50
C ALA A 615 -0.87 -22.55 3.40
N ASP A 616 -2.04 -22.18 2.90
CA ASP A 616 -2.28 -21.07 1.97
C ASP A 616 -2.74 -19.78 2.67
N GLY A 617 -2.76 -19.76 4.00
CA GLY A 617 -3.18 -18.62 4.81
C GLY A 617 -4.69 -18.40 4.88
N VAL A 618 -5.51 -19.35 4.40
CA VAL A 618 -6.97 -19.32 4.60
C VAL A 618 -7.29 -19.67 6.06
N VAL A 619 -8.20 -18.90 6.68
CA VAL A 619 -8.73 -19.22 7.99
C VAL A 619 -9.84 -20.26 7.80
N ILE A 620 -9.62 -21.47 8.31
CA ILE A 620 -10.53 -22.62 8.16
C ILE A 620 -11.66 -22.50 9.18
N GLU A 621 -11.32 -22.24 10.44
CA GLU A 621 -12.25 -22.10 11.56
C GLU A 621 -11.67 -21.09 12.56
N SER A 622 -12.50 -20.31 13.26
CA SER A 622 -12.00 -19.29 14.19
C SER A 622 -12.98 -18.88 15.29
N MET A 623 -12.43 -18.50 16.45
CA MET A 623 -13.16 -17.83 17.52
C MET A 623 -12.84 -16.33 17.54
N PRO A 624 -13.86 -15.46 17.63
CA PRO A 624 -13.62 -14.01 17.64
C PRO A 624 -13.05 -13.52 18.98
N ILE A 625 -12.54 -12.30 18.97
CA ILE A 625 -12.00 -11.60 20.14
C ILE A 625 -13.05 -11.55 21.26
N GLY A 626 -12.66 -12.01 22.45
CA GLY A 626 -13.48 -12.00 23.66
C GLY A 626 -14.50 -13.12 23.78
N ALA A 627 -14.61 -14.03 22.79
CA ALA A 627 -15.42 -15.24 22.94
C ALA A 627 -14.77 -16.20 23.95
N SER A 628 -15.58 -16.97 24.68
CA SER A 628 -15.11 -18.00 25.62
C SER A 628 -15.71 -19.35 25.21
N GLY A 629 -14.92 -20.41 25.18
CA GLY A 629 -15.33 -21.73 24.72
C GLY A 629 -14.19 -22.51 24.05
N HIS A 630 -14.55 -23.40 23.13
CA HIS A 630 -13.61 -24.15 22.30
C HIS A 630 -14.04 -24.16 20.83
N ILE A 631 -13.08 -24.45 19.96
CA ILE A 631 -13.31 -24.82 18.55
C ILE A 631 -12.54 -26.08 18.22
N ASP A 632 -13.16 -26.91 17.41
CA ASP A 632 -12.57 -28.15 16.90
C ASP A 632 -12.20 -27.95 15.44
N GLY A 633 -11.06 -28.51 15.04
CA GLY A 633 -10.57 -28.37 13.69
C GLY A 633 -9.55 -29.43 13.34
N PHE A 634 -9.16 -29.38 12.08
CA PHE A 634 -8.26 -30.31 11.45
C PHE A 634 -7.17 -29.53 10.72
N VAL A 635 -5.97 -30.13 10.62
CA VAL A 635 -4.86 -29.56 9.85
C VAL A 635 -4.40 -30.54 8.78
N TRP A 636 -4.10 -30.01 7.60
CA TRP A 636 -3.59 -30.75 6.45
C TRP A 636 -2.85 -29.80 5.52
N GLY A 637 -2.36 -30.33 4.39
CA GLY A 637 -1.78 -29.50 3.33
C GLY A 637 -0.37 -29.01 3.61
N ALA A 638 0.31 -29.53 4.64
CA ALA A 638 1.70 -29.21 4.92
C ALA A 638 2.60 -29.61 3.75
N HIS A 639 3.39 -28.67 3.26
CA HIS A 639 4.31 -28.88 2.15
C HIS A 639 5.49 -27.90 2.22
N ILE A 640 6.48 -28.12 1.37
CA ILE A 640 7.66 -27.26 1.29
C ILE A 640 7.47 -26.22 0.19
N THR A 641 7.60 -24.95 0.54
CA THR A 641 7.58 -23.83 -0.41
C THR A 641 8.99 -23.52 -0.94
N PRO A 642 9.12 -22.93 -2.14
CA PRO A 642 10.41 -22.41 -2.61
C PRO A 642 11.05 -21.40 -1.64
N TYR A 643 10.24 -20.54 -1.02
CA TYR A 643 10.72 -19.57 -0.03
C TYR A 643 11.37 -20.26 1.17
N ARG A 644 10.73 -21.29 1.73
CA ARG A 644 11.24 -22.07 2.87
C ARG A 644 12.57 -22.76 2.56
N VAL A 645 12.79 -23.22 1.32
CA VAL A 645 14.04 -23.89 0.92
C VAL A 645 15.18 -22.90 0.75
N ILE A 646 14.91 -21.77 0.10
CA ILE A 646 15.93 -20.78 -0.23
C ILE A 646 16.26 -19.89 0.97
N GLY A 647 15.26 -19.59 1.81
CA GLY A 647 15.38 -18.70 2.97
C GLY A 647 15.34 -17.22 2.62
N MET A 648 15.03 -16.39 3.62
CA MET A 648 14.86 -14.94 3.44
C MET A 648 16.13 -14.27 2.92
N ASN A 649 17.29 -14.62 3.47
CA ASN A 649 18.55 -13.93 3.19
C ASN A 649 19.03 -14.14 1.75
N TRP A 650 18.84 -15.34 1.19
CA TRP A 650 19.16 -15.59 -0.21
C TRP A 650 18.19 -14.91 -1.16
N TRP A 651 16.89 -14.93 -0.84
CA TRP A 651 15.90 -14.16 -1.61
C TRP A 651 16.18 -12.66 -1.59
N PHE A 652 16.59 -12.12 -0.44
CA PHE A 652 17.03 -10.74 -0.32
C PHE A 652 18.17 -10.42 -1.30
N ILE A 653 19.21 -11.26 -1.36
CA ILE A 653 20.33 -11.09 -2.30
C ILE A 653 19.84 -11.17 -3.76
N ILE A 654 18.98 -12.14 -4.10
CA ILE A 654 18.43 -12.32 -5.45
C ILE A 654 17.64 -11.07 -5.87
N ILE A 655 16.80 -10.53 -5.00
CA ILE A 655 16.00 -9.32 -5.26
C ILE A 655 16.91 -8.12 -5.52
N LEU A 656 17.96 -7.93 -4.72
CA LEU A 656 18.89 -6.81 -4.90
C LEU A 656 19.72 -6.94 -6.18
N ALA A 657 20.18 -8.15 -6.52
CA ALA A 657 20.86 -8.41 -7.77
C ALA A 657 19.95 -8.09 -8.97
N PHE A 658 18.71 -8.60 -8.96
CA PHE A 658 17.72 -8.34 -9.99
C PHE A 658 17.41 -6.84 -10.13
N ALA A 659 17.21 -6.14 -9.01
CA ALA A 659 16.93 -4.70 -9.00
C ALA A 659 18.10 -3.89 -9.57
N THR A 660 19.34 -4.28 -9.26
CA THR A 660 20.56 -3.62 -9.75
C THR A 660 20.70 -3.81 -11.26
N ILE A 661 20.61 -5.05 -11.74
CA ILE A 661 20.70 -5.38 -13.17
C ILE A 661 19.61 -4.64 -13.96
N SER A 662 18.36 -4.69 -13.48
CA SER A 662 17.22 -4.01 -14.11
C SER A 662 17.38 -2.49 -14.13
N SER A 663 17.89 -1.90 -13.04
CA SER A 663 18.17 -0.46 -12.97
C SER A 663 19.24 -0.02 -13.98
N VAL A 664 20.30 -0.82 -14.14
CA VAL A 664 21.38 -0.56 -15.12
C VAL A 664 20.84 -0.69 -16.55
N ALA A 665 20.11 -1.77 -16.85
CA ALA A 665 19.53 -2.01 -18.17
C ALA A 665 18.57 -0.88 -18.58
N MET A 666 17.62 -0.50 -17.72
CA MET A 666 16.70 0.59 -18.02
C MET A 666 17.40 1.94 -18.16
N SER A 667 18.46 2.18 -17.38
CA SER A 667 19.26 3.39 -17.52
C SER A 667 20.01 3.46 -18.85
N ALA A 668 20.44 2.32 -19.41
CA ALA A 668 21.06 2.23 -20.72
C ALA A 668 20.04 2.51 -21.84
N ILE A 669 18.84 1.91 -21.78
CA ILE A 669 17.77 2.12 -22.77
C ILE A 669 17.29 3.58 -22.79
N ASP A 670 17.20 4.23 -21.63
CA ASP A 670 16.88 5.65 -21.49
C ASP A 670 17.99 6.58 -22.04
N LYS A 671 19.13 6.05 -22.51
CA LYS A 671 20.27 6.81 -23.07
C LYS A 671 20.17 6.88 -24.60
N GLU A 672 19.48 5.91 -25.20
CA GLU A 672 19.30 5.74 -26.64
C GLU A 672 17.98 6.34 -27.16
N ASN A 673 17.04 6.68 -26.27
CA ASN A 673 15.76 7.35 -26.55
C ASN A 673 15.66 8.71 -25.86
#